data_AF-A0AAN7PJC5-F1
#
_entry.id   AF-A0AAN7PJC5-F1
#
_cell.length_a   1.000
_cell.length_b   1.000
_cell.length_c   1.000
_cell.angle_alpha   90.00
_cell.angle_beta   90.00
_cell.angle_gamma   90.00
#
_symmetry.space_group_name_H-M   'P 1'
#
loop_
_entity.id
_entity.type
_entity.pdbx_description
1 polymer ?
#
loop_
_entity_poly.entity_id
_entity_poly.type
_entity_poly.pdbx_seq_one_letter_code
_entity_poly.pdbx_strand_id
1 'polypeptide(L)'
;MNFWVCLLMYFSVVKSFDNVKFQYYLNLIANEQNRAFKGSPKVNAYEYAPITNKWEEYGVFDHIIIGAGSAGAVIANRLSEDAYRNVLLLEAGGKAIELTNIPGMTPLIIGLENNWNYSTVPQTTACLGMKNKQCPYPRGKGLGGSSSINGGMYTRGNKKDFDNWHKEGNWGWSYNDVLPLFKKSEKFLYSNSKNRGTNGYLNVVSYNVSNPISQAFFDAHKELGMNVVDYNDIDQIGIGKPQLNILDGKRHSTYKAFLEPVLYRPNLHVSINSFVIKVLIDKKRNAFGVLFSKNKKLYLARSRHDIILSGGTIGSAQILMLSGIGPKQHLTQVGIPVVQDLPVGNNVQEHAFISYFNFVTNYTQPIITIEKLLQEYVNSSSGLLTNTFNVGGLAFHSTKLYDASYPDIEFLIAPPSPTPPGYLEGIITLNDETYKLVSIEKDFQNVFTVFVILLHPKSTGTISLKSSNPFDYPLIDIKMLSDPDNADIETLYQGIKVLLKLVNANAFKKFDARLKRVIHPNCKQYKYLSREFWHCHIRQYSGAMFHPVGSCKMGKTPEMGAVVNPELKVFGIKNLRVADASIMPSITSGATHAPAVMIGEKVAEMIQYGVFDHIIVGAGSAGAVVANRLSEDAYRNVLLLEAGGKAIELTNIPGMMPLTIGLENNWNYTTVPQTTACLGMKNKQCPYPRGKGLGGSSSINGGMHTRGNKKDFDNWHKEGNWGWSYNDVLPLFKKSEKFLYSNSKNRGTNGYLNVVSYNVSNPISEAFFEAHKELGMNVVDYNDVDQIGIGKPQLNILDGKRHSTDKAFLEPVLYRPNLHVSINSFVIKVFIDKKRKAFGVLFSKNKKLYLARSRHDIILSGGTIGSAQILMLSGIGPKQHLTQIGIPVVQDLPVGNNVQEHAIISYINFVTNYTQPITTVEKLLQEYLNSSSGLLTNAFNVGGLAFHSTKPYDASYPDIEFVIMPPSPIPPSYLEGLIALNDETYKLVSTEKDFQNVFTVFVTLLHPKSTGTICLKSSNPFEYPLVDLNMLSDPDNADIETLYQGIQVLLKLANSNAFKKFDARLKRVVHPNCKQYKYLSREFWYCHIKQYSGAMFHLAGSCKMGPSPEMGAVVSPELKVFGIKNLRVADASIMPSITSGHTHAPAVMIGEKVAEMIRNN
;
A
#
# COMPACT_ATOMS: atom_id res chain seq x y z
N MET A 1 -18.84 29.48 -45.90
CA MET A 1 -17.51 29.62 -46.53
C MET A 1 -16.36 29.48 -45.53
N ASN A 2 -16.42 30.12 -44.35
CA ASN A 2 -15.34 30.08 -43.34
C ASN A 2 -15.02 28.71 -42.72
N PHE A 3 -15.99 27.78 -42.65
CA PHE A 3 -15.75 26.42 -42.14
C PHE A 3 -14.88 25.58 -43.09
N TRP A 4 -15.12 25.67 -44.40
CA TRP A 4 -14.36 24.93 -45.42
C TRP A 4 -12.93 25.45 -45.59
N VAL A 5 -12.70 26.76 -45.42
CA VAL A 5 -11.35 27.36 -45.43
C VAL A 5 -10.56 26.96 -44.18
N CYS A 6 -11.19 26.93 -43.00
CA CYS A 6 -10.55 26.42 -41.79
C CYS A 6 -10.25 24.91 -41.88
N LEU A 7 -11.13 24.13 -42.50
CA LEU A 7 -10.91 22.69 -42.74
C LEU A 7 -9.74 22.49 -43.71
N LEU A 8 -9.67 23.24 -44.81
CA LEU A 8 -8.58 23.17 -45.79
C LEU A 8 -7.24 23.65 -45.20
N MET A 9 -7.23 24.68 -44.36
CA MET A 9 -6.05 25.11 -43.60
C MET A 9 -5.63 24.07 -42.56
N TYR A 10 -6.59 23.44 -41.86
CA TYR A 10 -6.30 22.35 -40.94
C TYR A 10 -5.70 21.14 -41.68
N PHE A 11 -6.27 20.75 -42.83
CA PHE A 11 -5.73 19.67 -43.66
C PHE A 11 -4.37 20.00 -44.29
N SER A 12 -4.10 21.27 -44.66
CA SER A 12 -2.80 21.68 -45.18
C SER A 12 -1.73 21.75 -44.09
N VAL A 13 -2.09 22.19 -42.88
CA VAL A 13 -1.23 22.19 -41.70
C VAL A 13 -0.94 20.76 -41.23
N VAL A 14 -1.94 19.87 -41.14
CA VAL A 14 -1.72 18.46 -40.78
C VAL A 14 -0.83 17.76 -41.81
N LYS A 15 -1.07 17.97 -43.12
CA LYS A 15 -0.17 17.45 -44.17
C LYS A 15 1.24 18.01 -44.10
N SER A 16 1.42 19.27 -43.71
CA SER A 16 2.76 19.85 -43.55
C SER A 16 3.48 19.26 -42.33
N PHE A 17 2.78 19.02 -41.22
CA PHE A 17 3.33 18.36 -40.03
C PHE A 17 3.72 16.90 -40.28
N ASP A 18 2.88 16.12 -40.97
CA ASP A 18 3.19 14.72 -41.30
C ASP A 18 4.41 14.62 -42.22
N ASN A 19 4.56 15.55 -43.17
CA ASN A 19 5.72 15.59 -44.05
C ASN A 19 7.01 15.95 -43.29
N VAL A 20 6.96 16.90 -42.35
CA VAL A 20 8.11 17.24 -41.48
C VAL A 20 8.50 16.05 -40.60
N LYS A 21 7.52 15.38 -39.98
CA LYS A 21 7.75 14.20 -39.13
C LYS A 21 8.31 13.02 -39.93
N PHE A 22 7.81 12.80 -41.14
CA PHE A 22 8.33 11.81 -42.08
C PHE A 22 9.81 12.07 -42.41
N GLN A 23 10.16 13.29 -42.84
CA GLN A 23 11.55 13.66 -43.16
C GLN A 23 12.47 13.55 -41.93
N TYR A 24 11.99 13.92 -40.74
CA TYR A 24 12.73 13.75 -39.49
C TYR A 24 13.09 12.29 -39.23
N TYR A 25 12.11 11.38 -39.28
CA TYR A 25 12.38 9.96 -39.03
C TYR A 25 13.23 9.32 -40.12
N LEU A 26 13.06 9.72 -41.38
CA LEU A 26 13.87 9.20 -42.49
C LEU A 26 15.35 9.54 -42.27
N ASN A 27 15.64 10.81 -41.94
CA ASN A 27 16.99 11.27 -41.62
C ASN A 27 17.53 10.61 -40.34
N LEU A 28 16.70 10.46 -39.31
CA LEU A 28 17.09 9.76 -38.08
C LEU A 28 17.52 8.32 -38.37
N ILE A 29 16.69 7.56 -39.11
CA ILE A 29 17.00 6.17 -39.46
C ILE A 29 18.29 6.10 -40.28
N ALA A 30 18.45 6.93 -41.30
CA ALA A 30 19.66 6.94 -42.13
C ALA A 30 20.94 7.26 -41.32
N ASN A 31 20.87 8.23 -40.40
CA ASN A 31 21.99 8.60 -39.55
C ASN A 31 22.35 7.50 -38.54
N GLU A 32 21.34 6.95 -37.86
CA GLU A 32 21.56 5.91 -36.86
C GLU A 32 21.98 4.57 -37.49
N GLN A 33 21.49 4.25 -38.68
CA GLN A 33 21.94 3.08 -39.44
C GLN A 33 23.44 3.15 -39.73
N ASN A 34 23.94 4.30 -40.18
CA ASN A 34 25.37 4.51 -40.40
C ASN A 34 26.18 4.34 -39.11
N ARG A 35 25.66 4.82 -37.97
CA ARG A 35 26.32 4.70 -36.66
C ARG A 35 26.33 3.26 -36.15
N ALA A 36 25.21 2.55 -36.27
CA ALA A 36 25.09 1.15 -35.84
C ALA A 36 26.05 0.24 -36.61
N PHE A 37 26.26 0.49 -37.92
CA PHE A 37 27.17 -0.32 -38.74
C PHE A 37 28.65 0.06 -38.60
N LYS A 38 28.98 1.33 -38.37
CA LYS A 38 30.38 1.80 -38.24
C LYS A 38 30.91 1.77 -36.80
N GLY A 39 30.01 1.74 -35.81
CA GLY A 39 30.35 1.77 -34.40
C GLY A 39 31.09 0.50 -33.96
N SER A 40 32.24 0.67 -33.31
CA SER A 40 32.86 -0.43 -32.56
C SER A 40 32.15 -0.54 -31.20
N PRO A 41 31.56 -1.68 -30.86
CA PRO A 41 30.89 -1.81 -29.58
C PRO A 41 31.87 -1.68 -28.41
N LYS A 42 31.51 -0.92 -27.37
CA LYS A 42 32.35 -0.78 -26.18
C LYS A 42 32.35 -2.10 -25.39
N VAL A 43 33.53 -2.54 -24.97
CA VAL A 43 33.75 -3.81 -24.25
C VAL A 43 34.07 -3.62 -22.76
N ASN A 44 33.86 -2.42 -22.24
CA ASN A 44 34.12 -2.04 -20.84
C ASN A 44 33.35 -0.75 -20.46
N ALA A 45 33.38 -0.39 -19.17
CA ALA A 45 32.69 0.77 -18.60
C ALA A 45 33.62 1.93 -18.21
N TYR A 46 34.86 2.01 -18.74
CA TYR A 46 35.83 3.07 -18.37
C TYR A 46 35.36 4.49 -18.73
N GLU A 47 34.31 4.64 -19.53
CA GLU A 47 33.68 5.95 -19.76
C GLU A 47 33.16 6.59 -18.46
N TYR A 48 32.85 5.77 -17.45
CA TYR A 48 32.40 6.19 -16.13
C TYR A 48 33.55 6.29 -15.11
N ALA A 49 34.79 5.95 -15.48
CA ALA A 49 35.90 5.98 -14.54
C ALA A 49 36.11 7.40 -13.99
N PRO A 50 36.18 7.59 -12.65
CA PRO A 50 36.36 8.90 -12.07
C PRO A 50 37.79 9.40 -12.28
N ILE A 51 37.96 10.72 -12.37
CA ILE A 51 39.28 11.34 -12.49
C ILE A 51 40.07 11.21 -11.18
N THR A 52 39.36 11.20 -10.04
CA THR A 52 39.97 11.09 -8.71
C THR A 52 39.19 10.10 -7.83
N ASN A 53 39.87 9.56 -6.81
CA ASN A 53 39.24 8.67 -5.82
C ASN A 53 38.54 9.42 -4.68
N LYS A 54 38.49 10.76 -4.70
CA LYS A 54 37.74 11.54 -3.72
C LYS A 54 36.26 11.56 -4.10
N TRP A 55 35.40 11.29 -3.12
CA TRP A 55 33.95 11.31 -3.29
C TRP A 55 33.32 12.54 -2.63
N GLU A 56 32.20 12.99 -3.19
CA GLU A 56 31.36 14.08 -2.67
C GLU A 56 30.05 13.50 -2.10
N GLU A 57 29.47 14.09 -1.04
CA GLU A 57 28.13 13.68 -0.56
C GLU A 57 27.06 14.11 -1.57
N TYR A 58 26.18 13.18 -1.94
CA TYR A 58 25.08 13.42 -2.88
C TYR A 58 23.77 13.73 -2.17
N GLY A 59 23.56 13.16 -0.98
CA GLY A 59 22.34 13.33 -0.19
C GLY A 59 21.95 12.07 0.60
N VAL A 60 20.92 12.24 1.43
CA VAL A 60 20.32 11.18 2.26
C VAL A 60 18.89 10.94 1.78
N PHE A 61 18.57 9.69 1.47
CA PHE A 61 17.28 9.26 0.96
C PHE A 61 16.70 8.17 1.84
N ASP A 62 15.39 7.94 1.77
CA ASP A 62 14.76 6.84 2.49
C ASP A 62 15.03 5.51 1.79
N HIS A 63 15.01 5.51 0.45
CA HIS A 63 15.36 4.35 -0.38
C HIS A 63 16.26 4.76 -1.55
N ILE A 64 17.24 3.91 -1.88
CA ILE A 64 18.05 4.03 -3.09
C ILE A 64 17.80 2.82 -3.97
N ILE A 65 17.39 3.04 -5.22
CA ILE A 65 17.16 2.03 -6.25
C ILE A 65 18.28 2.12 -7.26
N ILE A 66 18.92 0.99 -7.54
CA ILE A 66 20.08 0.90 -8.44
C ILE A 66 19.64 0.22 -9.73
N GLY A 67 19.57 0.98 -10.83
CA GLY A 67 19.12 0.53 -12.15
C GLY A 67 17.66 0.89 -12.42
N ALA A 68 17.42 1.57 -13.54
CA ALA A 68 16.09 1.98 -13.99
C ALA A 68 15.51 1.01 -15.05
N GLY A 69 15.82 -0.28 -14.91
CA GLY A 69 15.32 -1.35 -15.77
C GLY A 69 13.84 -1.68 -15.54
N SER A 70 13.41 -2.84 -16.03
CA SER A 70 11.99 -3.23 -16.00
C SER A 70 11.38 -3.28 -14.60
N ALA A 71 12.13 -3.73 -13.60
CA ALA A 71 11.68 -3.72 -12.21
C ALA A 71 11.94 -2.35 -11.54
N GLY A 72 13.15 -1.80 -11.66
CA GLY A 72 13.55 -0.56 -10.99
C GLY A 72 12.66 0.65 -11.30
N ALA A 73 12.20 0.78 -12.56
CA ALA A 73 11.24 1.81 -12.96
C ALA A 73 9.91 1.71 -12.19
N VAL A 74 9.41 0.50 -12.00
CA VAL A 74 8.16 0.23 -11.25
C VAL A 74 8.36 0.52 -9.77
N ILE A 75 9.47 0.06 -9.18
CA ILE A 75 9.78 0.26 -7.77
C ILE A 75 9.84 1.75 -7.44
N ALA A 76 10.54 2.53 -8.26
CA ALA A 76 10.68 3.98 -8.06
C ALA A 76 9.33 4.70 -8.13
N ASN A 77 8.47 4.33 -9.08
CA ASN A 77 7.11 4.86 -9.15
C ASN A 77 6.32 4.50 -7.88
N ARG A 78 6.26 3.22 -7.51
CA ARG A 78 5.44 2.78 -6.37
C ARG A 78 5.91 3.36 -5.05
N LEU A 79 7.21 3.33 -4.76
CA LEU A 79 7.72 3.84 -3.48
C LEU A 79 7.53 5.36 -3.34
N SER A 80 7.56 6.11 -4.45
CA SER A 80 7.31 7.55 -4.44
C SER A 80 5.83 7.94 -4.41
N GLU A 81 4.88 6.99 -4.46
CA GLU A 81 3.45 7.29 -4.23
C GLU A 81 3.19 7.80 -2.81
N ASP A 82 4.03 7.42 -1.85
CA ASP A 82 4.01 7.95 -0.49
C ASP A 82 4.84 9.24 -0.42
N ALA A 83 4.17 10.37 -0.26
CA ALA A 83 4.79 11.70 -0.23
C ALA A 83 5.82 11.88 0.91
N TYR A 84 5.81 11.00 1.92
CA TYR A 84 6.80 11.03 3.01
C TYR A 84 8.07 10.23 2.73
N ARG A 85 8.15 9.52 1.59
CA ARG A 85 9.33 8.73 1.22
C ARG A 85 10.12 9.43 0.13
N ASN A 86 11.35 9.79 0.45
CA ASN A 86 12.33 10.33 -0.47
C ASN A 86 13.08 9.18 -1.16
N VAL A 87 12.93 9.07 -2.48
CA VAL A 87 13.45 7.95 -3.27
C VAL A 87 14.49 8.44 -4.25
N LEU A 88 15.67 7.82 -4.27
CA LEU A 88 16.70 8.04 -5.29
C LEU A 88 16.75 6.84 -6.25
N LEU A 89 16.66 7.10 -7.55
CA LEU A 89 16.88 6.13 -8.61
C LEU A 89 18.16 6.47 -9.37
N LEU A 90 19.14 5.57 -9.35
CA LEU A 90 20.43 5.71 -10.03
C LEU A 90 20.44 4.87 -11.31
N GLU A 91 20.69 5.48 -12.46
CA GLU A 91 20.79 4.78 -13.76
C GLU A 91 22.10 5.16 -14.46
N ALA A 92 22.85 4.15 -14.94
CA ALA A 92 24.13 4.34 -15.61
C ALA A 92 23.97 4.96 -17.01
N GLY A 93 22.92 4.60 -17.74
CA GLY A 93 22.64 5.18 -19.06
C GLY A 93 21.85 6.49 -19.01
N GLY A 94 21.59 7.02 -20.21
CA GLY A 94 20.80 8.23 -20.42
C GLY A 94 19.30 7.97 -20.64
N LYS A 95 18.63 8.95 -21.24
CA LYS A 95 17.28 8.76 -21.77
C LYS A 95 17.32 7.90 -23.04
N ALA A 96 16.24 7.17 -23.30
CA ALA A 96 16.12 6.42 -24.55
C ALA A 96 16.13 7.37 -25.76
N ILE A 97 16.84 6.99 -26.83
CA ILE A 97 16.87 7.78 -28.09
C ILE A 97 15.56 7.61 -28.84
N GLU A 98 15.19 8.57 -29.68
CA GLU A 98 13.91 8.55 -30.42
C GLU A 98 13.71 7.29 -31.27
N LEU A 99 14.79 6.71 -31.82
CA LEU A 99 14.72 5.46 -32.59
C LEU A 99 14.14 4.29 -31.77
N THR A 100 14.36 4.27 -30.44
CA THR A 100 13.83 3.22 -29.54
C THR A 100 12.31 3.17 -29.51
N ASN A 101 11.65 4.27 -29.86
CA ASN A 101 10.19 4.35 -29.92
C ASN A 101 9.62 3.54 -31.09
N ILE A 102 10.41 3.21 -32.13
CA ILE A 102 9.97 2.46 -33.31
C ILE A 102 10.27 0.96 -33.10
N PRO A 103 9.29 0.09 -32.84
CA PRO A 103 9.54 -1.33 -32.52
C PRO A 103 10.32 -2.10 -33.61
N GLY A 104 10.03 -1.82 -34.89
CA GLY A 104 10.69 -2.44 -36.04
C GLY A 104 12.17 -2.09 -36.18
N MET A 105 12.66 -1.05 -35.49
CA MET A 105 14.06 -0.62 -35.54
C MET A 105 14.95 -1.31 -34.49
N THR A 106 14.40 -2.26 -33.71
CA THR A 106 15.16 -3.05 -32.71
C THR A 106 16.49 -3.58 -33.23
N PRO A 107 16.58 -4.11 -34.47
CA PRO A 107 17.85 -4.58 -35.00
C PRO A 107 18.96 -3.54 -35.02
N LEU A 108 18.65 -2.29 -35.40
CA LEU A 108 19.60 -1.18 -35.41
C LEU A 108 19.96 -0.75 -33.99
N ILE A 109 18.96 -0.68 -33.10
CA ILE A 109 19.12 -0.21 -31.71
C ILE A 109 20.14 -1.05 -30.94
N ILE A 110 20.21 -2.36 -31.21
CA ILE A 110 21.18 -3.26 -30.55
C ILE A 110 22.63 -2.85 -30.86
N GLY A 111 22.90 -2.26 -32.04
CA GLY A 111 24.23 -1.78 -32.43
C GLY A 111 24.58 -0.38 -31.89
N LEU A 112 23.69 0.27 -31.12
CA LEU A 112 23.88 1.65 -30.64
C LEU A 112 24.27 1.70 -29.16
N GLU A 113 24.66 2.89 -28.68
CA GLU A 113 25.18 3.14 -27.33
C GLU A 113 24.21 2.85 -26.18
N ASN A 114 22.91 2.69 -26.48
CA ASN A 114 21.88 2.30 -25.51
C ASN A 114 21.89 0.79 -25.20
N ASN A 115 22.88 0.05 -25.71
CA ASN A 115 23.18 -1.33 -25.37
C ASN A 115 24.49 -1.41 -24.57
N TRP A 116 24.51 -2.15 -23.47
CA TRP A 116 25.75 -2.49 -22.74
C TRP A 116 26.72 -3.29 -23.59
N ASN A 117 26.21 -4.02 -24.58
CA ASN A 117 26.98 -4.84 -25.50
C ASN A 117 27.86 -5.88 -24.79
N TYR A 118 27.26 -6.68 -23.92
CA TYR A 118 27.96 -7.80 -23.31
C TYR A 118 28.17 -8.93 -24.33
N SER A 119 29.15 -9.77 -24.05
CA SER A 119 29.37 -11.05 -24.72
C SER A 119 29.73 -12.09 -23.68
N THR A 120 29.39 -13.35 -23.98
CA THR A 120 29.79 -14.48 -23.13
C THR A 120 31.28 -14.77 -23.25
N VAL A 121 31.82 -15.53 -22.30
CA VAL A 121 33.10 -16.24 -22.52
C VAL A 121 32.92 -17.28 -23.64
N PRO A 122 34.00 -17.75 -24.30
CA PRO A 122 33.88 -18.82 -25.29
C PRO A 122 33.14 -20.03 -24.73
N GLN A 123 32.08 -20.44 -25.42
CA GLN A 123 31.22 -21.55 -25.02
C GLN A 123 31.72 -22.87 -25.61
N THR A 124 31.40 -23.99 -24.95
CA THR A 124 31.88 -25.33 -25.33
C THR A 124 30.79 -26.25 -25.89
N THR A 125 29.53 -26.04 -25.51
CA THR A 125 28.40 -26.91 -25.86
C THR A 125 27.32 -26.23 -26.72
N ALA A 126 27.33 -24.91 -26.82
CA ALA A 126 26.36 -24.10 -27.57
C ALA A 126 27.05 -22.91 -28.25
N CYS A 127 26.36 -22.20 -29.16
CA CYS A 127 26.90 -21.05 -29.90
C CYS A 127 28.20 -21.35 -30.68
N LEU A 128 28.43 -22.61 -31.08
CA LEU A 128 29.72 -23.02 -31.65
C LEU A 128 29.95 -22.44 -33.06
N GLY A 129 28.89 -22.07 -33.78
CA GLY A 129 28.94 -21.37 -35.06
C GLY A 129 29.10 -19.83 -34.95
N MET A 130 29.20 -19.28 -33.74
CA MET A 130 29.42 -17.85 -33.52
C MET A 130 30.92 -17.49 -33.62
N LYS A 131 31.24 -16.24 -33.92
CA LYS A 131 32.60 -15.67 -33.87
C LYS A 131 33.18 -15.90 -32.48
N ASN A 132 34.40 -16.45 -32.44
CA ASN A 132 35.11 -16.82 -31.21
C ASN A 132 34.33 -17.76 -30.27
N LYS A 133 33.27 -18.44 -30.75
CA LYS A 133 32.35 -19.25 -29.94
C LYS A 133 31.69 -18.47 -28.80
N GLN A 134 31.50 -17.17 -28.97
CA GLN A 134 30.84 -16.30 -27.99
C GLN A 134 29.42 -15.99 -28.43
N CYS A 135 28.44 -16.21 -27.56
CA CYS A 135 27.09 -15.71 -27.79
C CYS A 135 27.06 -14.18 -27.54
N PRO A 136 26.47 -13.38 -28.44
CA PRO A 136 26.16 -11.98 -28.18
C PRO A 136 25.14 -11.86 -27.04
N TYR A 137 25.22 -10.79 -26.24
CA TYR A 137 24.39 -10.67 -25.04
C TYR A 137 23.89 -9.23 -24.77
N PRO A 138 23.05 -8.66 -25.66
CA PRO A 138 22.59 -7.28 -25.55
C PRO A 138 21.76 -7.03 -24.29
N ARG A 139 22.00 -5.87 -23.65
CA ARG A 139 21.24 -5.38 -22.48
C ARG A 139 21.03 -3.88 -22.61
N GLY A 140 19.83 -3.40 -22.31
CA GLY A 140 19.55 -1.97 -22.39
C GLY A 140 20.32 -1.20 -21.32
N LYS A 141 20.95 -0.09 -21.73
CA LYS A 141 21.67 0.87 -20.89
C LYS A 141 20.93 2.21 -20.95
N GLY A 142 20.23 2.58 -19.88
CA GLY A 142 19.41 3.79 -19.82
C GLY A 142 18.03 3.56 -19.20
N LEU A 143 17.23 4.63 -19.12
CA LEU A 143 15.89 4.56 -18.53
C LEU A 143 15.01 3.53 -19.26
N GLY A 144 14.40 2.63 -18.49
CA GLY A 144 13.65 1.47 -18.97
C GLY A 144 14.51 0.22 -19.19
N GLY A 145 15.84 0.35 -19.14
CA GLY A 145 16.82 -0.73 -19.35
C GLY A 145 16.51 -1.54 -20.61
N SER A 146 16.57 -2.88 -20.48
CA SER A 146 16.25 -3.77 -21.60
C SER A 146 14.85 -3.61 -22.18
N SER A 147 13.86 -3.07 -21.45
CA SER A 147 12.51 -2.84 -22.03
C SER A 147 12.49 -1.77 -23.12
N SER A 148 13.53 -0.92 -23.18
CA SER A 148 13.67 0.09 -24.23
C SER A 148 14.29 -0.45 -25.52
N ILE A 149 14.86 -1.67 -25.50
CA ILE A 149 15.54 -2.28 -26.66
C ILE A 149 15.09 -3.73 -26.96
N ASN A 150 14.09 -4.26 -26.23
CA ASN A 150 13.69 -5.67 -26.33
C ASN A 150 12.82 -5.97 -27.56
N GLY A 151 12.42 -7.24 -27.69
CA GLY A 151 11.48 -7.71 -28.71
C GLY A 151 10.02 -7.22 -28.57
N GLY A 152 9.68 -6.44 -27.53
CA GLY A 152 8.31 -5.97 -27.26
C GLY A 152 7.33 -7.06 -26.77
N MET A 153 7.68 -8.34 -26.85
CA MET A 153 6.84 -9.48 -26.47
C MET A 153 6.40 -9.45 -25.01
N TYR A 154 5.10 -9.67 -24.78
CA TYR A 154 4.49 -9.70 -23.47
C TYR A 154 3.95 -11.10 -23.15
N THR A 155 4.64 -11.80 -22.24
CA THR A 155 4.26 -13.12 -21.72
C THR A 155 4.43 -13.12 -20.21
N ARG A 156 3.47 -13.69 -19.47
CA ARG A 156 3.49 -13.71 -18.00
C ARG A 156 4.31 -14.86 -17.41
N GLY A 157 4.50 -15.96 -18.14
CA GLY A 157 4.90 -17.25 -17.57
C GLY A 157 3.72 -18.21 -17.41
N ASN A 158 4.02 -19.49 -17.16
CA ASN A 158 3.01 -20.49 -16.78
C ASN A 158 2.68 -20.36 -15.29
N LYS A 159 1.45 -20.69 -14.89
CA LYS A 159 1.10 -20.77 -13.46
C LYS A 159 2.05 -21.68 -12.67
N LYS A 160 2.51 -22.78 -13.28
CA LYS A 160 3.40 -23.74 -12.64
C LYS A 160 4.79 -23.19 -12.36
N ASP A 161 5.26 -22.19 -13.11
CA ASP A 161 6.54 -21.55 -12.81
C ASP A 161 6.53 -20.98 -11.39
N PHE A 162 5.50 -20.19 -11.10
CA PHE A 162 5.31 -19.52 -9.83
C PHE A 162 4.91 -20.48 -8.71
N ASP A 163 4.03 -21.44 -9.01
CA ASP A 163 3.66 -22.47 -8.03
C ASP A 163 4.86 -23.34 -7.64
N ASN A 164 5.80 -23.59 -8.55
CA ASN A 164 7.04 -24.28 -8.25
C ASN A 164 7.98 -23.41 -7.41
N TRP A 165 8.12 -22.12 -7.70
CA TRP A 165 8.86 -21.20 -6.83
C TRP A 165 8.30 -21.24 -5.39
N HIS A 166 6.98 -21.24 -5.24
CA HIS A 166 6.34 -21.37 -3.93
C HIS A 166 6.67 -22.70 -3.25
N LYS A 167 6.55 -23.83 -3.96
CA LYS A 167 6.87 -25.18 -3.44
C LYS A 167 8.32 -25.31 -2.99
N GLU A 168 9.25 -24.61 -3.63
CA GLU A 168 10.67 -24.54 -3.24
C GLU A 168 10.91 -23.75 -1.94
N GLY A 169 9.84 -23.26 -1.28
CA GLY A 169 9.91 -22.54 0.00
C GLY A 169 9.79 -21.03 -0.13
N ASN A 170 9.53 -20.50 -1.34
CA ASN A 170 9.30 -19.07 -1.56
C ASN A 170 7.83 -18.71 -1.33
N TRP A 171 7.42 -18.74 -0.06
CA TRP A 171 6.06 -18.45 0.35
C TRP A 171 5.58 -17.09 -0.18
N GLY A 172 4.31 -17.04 -0.58
CA GLY A 172 3.71 -15.86 -1.19
C GLY A 172 4.09 -15.64 -2.65
N TRP A 173 4.82 -16.54 -3.33
CA TRP A 173 5.15 -16.48 -4.77
C TRP A 173 4.38 -17.45 -5.66
N SER A 174 3.24 -18.00 -5.21
CA SER A 174 2.39 -18.83 -6.07
C SER A 174 1.74 -17.99 -7.17
N TYR A 175 1.19 -18.63 -8.21
CA TYR A 175 0.51 -17.89 -9.28
C TYR A 175 -0.65 -17.04 -8.74
N ASN A 176 -1.40 -17.56 -7.77
CA ASN A 176 -2.48 -16.83 -7.12
C ASN A 176 -2.00 -15.56 -6.40
N ASP A 177 -0.79 -15.58 -5.84
CA ASP A 177 -0.21 -14.43 -5.17
C ASP A 177 0.28 -13.36 -6.17
N VAL A 178 0.78 -13.77 -7.35
CA VAL A 178 1.40 -12.85 -8.33
C VAL A 178 0.47 -12.38 -9.44
N LEU A 179 -0.60 -13.13 -9.76
CA LEU A 179 -1.59 -12.74 -10.77
C LEU A 179 -2.20 -11.35 -10.53
N PRO A 180 -2.56 -10.94 -9.29
CA PRO A 180 -3.02 -9.58 -9.02
C PRO A 180 -2.01 -8.51 -9.41
N LEU A 181 -0.71 -8.79 -9.25
CA LEU A 181 0.39 -7.86 -9.57
C LEU A 181 0.59 -7.73 -11.09
N PHE A 182 0.51 -8.84 -11.82
CA PHE A 182 0.47 -8.79 -13.30
C PHE A 182 -0.70 -7.92 -13.79
N LYS A 183 -1.91 -8.16 -13.28
CA LYS A 183 -3.11 -7.37 -13.64
C LYS A 183 -2.99 -5.90 -13.24
N LYS A 184 -2.29 -5.58 -12.15
CA LYS A 184 -2.07 -4.21 -11.67
C LYS A 184 -1.20 -3.40 -12.62
N SER A 185 -0.17 -4.02 -13.20
CA SER A 185 0.73 -3.39 -14.15
C SER A 185 0.18 -3.38 -15.58
N GLU A 186 -0.59 -4.39 -15.96
CA GLU A 186 -1.09 -4.60 -17.32
C GLU A 186 -2.30 -3.71 -17.69
N LYS A 187 -2.24 -3.16 -18.90
CA LYS A 187 -3.38 -2.60 -19.62
C LYS A 187 -3.52 -3.28 -20.98
N PHE A 188 -4.25 -4.40 -20.99
CA PHE A 188 -4.59 -5.12 -22.20
C PHE A 188 -5.87 -4.56 -22.82
N LEU A 189 -5.75 -4.02 -24.03
CA LEU A 189 -6.87 -3.35 -24.69
C LEU A 189 -7.93 -4.35 -25.16
N TYR A 190 -9.21 -3.97 -25.00
CA TYR A 190 -10.39 -4.66 -25.55
C TYR A 190 -10.63 -6.10 -25.03
N SER A 191 -10.16 -6.45 -23.83
CA SER A 191 -10.44 -7.76 -23.24
C SER A 191 -11.61 -7.74 -22.24
N ASN A 192 -12.45 -8.76 -22.33
CA ASN A 192 -13.53 -9.06 -21.38
C ASN A 192 -13.11 -10.12 -20.33
N SER A 193 -11.87 -10.60 -20.38
CA SER A 193 -11.39 -11.65 -19.46
C SER A 193 -11.18 -11.11 -18.05
N LYS A 194 -11.65 -11.86 -17.05
CA LYS A 194 -11.43 -11.57 -15.63
C LYS A 194 -9.97 -11.73 -15.20
N ASN A 195 -9.14 -12.40 -16.00
CA ASN A 195 -7.73 -12.66 -15.68
C ASN A 195 -6.76 -11.65 -16.30
N ARG A 196 -7.27 -10.71 -17.12
CA ARG A 196 -6.47 -9.63 -17.72
C ARG A 196 -6.61 -8.33 -16.92
N GLY A 197 -5.55 -7.53 -16.91
CA GLY A 197 -5.56 -6.16 -16.40
C GLY A 197 -5.95 -5.20 -17.52
N THR A 198 -6.84 -4.25 -17.24
CA THR A 198 -7.32 -3.26 -18.22
C THR A 198 -7.02 -1.81 -17.80
N ASN A 199 -6.46 -1.62 -16.61
CA ASN A 199 -6.27 -0.30 -15.97
C ASN A 199 -4.83 -0.04 -15.52
N GLY A 200 -3.89 -0.93 -15.84
CA GLY A 200 -2.49 -0.76 -15.48
C GLY A 200 -1.77 0.32 -16.30
N TYR A 201 -0.48 0.51 -16.01
CA TYR A 201 0.36 1.49 -16.71
C TYR A 201 0.89 0.96 -18.03
N LEU A 202 1.14 -0.35 -18.14
CA LEU A 202 1.83 -0.96 -19.27
C LEU A 202 0.82 -1.44 -20.33
N ASN A 203 0.71 -0.71 -21.44
CA ASN A 203 -0.11 -1.14 -22.58
C ASN A 203 0.38 -2.47 -23.16
N VAL A 204 -0.59 -3.34 -23.48
CA VAL A 204 -0.41 -4.62 -24.16
C VAL A 204 -1.45 -4.71 -25.27
N VAL A 205 -1.02 -5.04 -26.48
CA VAL A 205 -1.90 -5.19 -27.65
C VAL A 205 -1.61 -6.49 -28.39
N SER A 206 -2.65 -7.14 -28.91
CA SER A 206 -2.49 -8.29 -29.80
C SER A 206 -2.21 -7.79 -31.22
N TYR A 207 -1.06 -8.13 -31.77
CA TYR A 207 -0.68 -7.77 -33.12
C TYR A 207 -1.30 -8.73 -34.13
N ASN A 208 -1.97 -8.18 -35.16
CA ASN A 208 -2.59 -8.98 -36.21
C ASN A 208 -1.68 -9.00 -37.44
N VAL A 209 -1.08 -10.16 -37.71
CA VAL A 209 -0.12 -10.28 -38.83
C VAL A 209 -0.87 -10.70 -40.09
N SER A 210 -0.87 -9.84 -41.11
CA SER A 210 -1.40 -10.16 -42.43
C SER A 210 -0.32 -10.74 -43.34
N ASN A 211 -0.01 -12.03 -43.16
CA ASN A 211 0.89 -12.77 -44.06
C ASN A 211 0.38 -14.21 -44.27
N PRO A 212 0.32 -14.72 -45.52
CA PRO A 212 -0.17 -16.07 -45.81
C PRO A 212 0.59 -17.20 -45.09
N ILE A 213 1.91 -17.05 -44.93
CA ILE A 213 2.75 -18.01 -44.21
C ILE A 213 2.46 -17.98 -42.71
N SER A 214 2.23 -16.79 -42.13
CA SER A 214 1.76 -16.69 -40.73
C SER A 214 0.40 -17.37 -40.55
N GLN A 215 -0.54 -17.19 -41.49
CA GLN A 215 -1.83 -17.88 -41.42
C GLN A 215 -1.67 -19.41 -41.54
N ALA A 216 -0.78 -19.88 -42.42
CA ALA A 216 -0.44 -21.29 -42.53
C ALA A 216 0.12 -21.87 -41.22
N PHE A 217 0.88 -21.07 -40.46
CA PHE A 217 1.33 -21.46 -39.12
C PHE A 217 0.16 -21.69 -38.15
N PHE A 218 -0.87 -20.84 -38.16
CA PHE A 218 -2.09 -21.05 -37.36
C PHE A 218 -2.89 -22.27 -37.83
N ASP A 219 -3.05 -22.44 -39.13
CA ASP A 219 -3.83 -23.52 -39.70
C ASP A 219 -3.16 -24.87 -39.51
N ALA A 220 -1.84 -24.96 -39.68
CA ALA A 220 -1.06 -26.17 -39.42
C ALA A 220 -1.15 -26.62 -37.95
N HIS A 221 -1.13 -25.68 -36.99
CA HIS A 221 -1.30 -26.03 -35.57
C HIS A 221 -2.72 -26.54 -35.28
N LYS A 222 -3.74 -25.94 -35.91
CA LYS A 222 -5.12 -26.41 -35.81
C LYS A 222 -5.29 -27.82 -36.42
N GLU A 223 -4.64 -28.11 -37.54
CA GLU A 223 -4.59 -29.46 -38.13
C GLU A 223 -3.95 -30.49 -37.20
N LEU A 224 -2.98 -30.07 -36.38
CA LEU A 224 -2.36 -30.90 -35.34
C LEU A 224 -3.16 -30.94 -34.02
N GLY A 225 -4.36 -30.36 -33.99
CA GLY A 225 -5.27 -30.41 -32.83
C GLY A 225 -5.03 -29.36 -31.76
N MET A 226 -4.27 -28.30 -32.04
CA MET A 226 -4.05 -27.21 -31.08
C MET A 226 -5.07 -26.09 -31.22
N ASN A 227 -5.51 -25.56 -30.08
CA ASN A 227 -6.43 -24.43 -30.01
C ASN A 227 -5.70 -23.10 -30.14
N VAL A 228 -6.40 -22.10 -30.68
CA VAL A 228 -5.99 -20.70 -30.59
C VAL A 228 -6.33 -20.20 -29.18
N VAL A 229 -5.33 -19.73 -28.43
CA VAL A 229 -5.48 -19.33 -27.02
C VAL A 229 -4.92 -17.93 -26.78
N ASP A 230 -5.42 -17.30 -25.72
CA ASP A 230 -4.72 -16.21 -25.05
C ASP A 230 -3.77 -16.82 -24.01
N TYR A 231 -2.50 -16.97 -24.38
CA TYR A 231 -1.48 -17.61 -23.55
C TYR A 231 -1.13 -16.84 -22.26
N ASN A 232 -1.70 -15.65 -22.05
CA ASN A 232 -1.60 -14.90 -20.80
C ASN A 232 -2.86 -15.04 -19.92
N ASP A 233 -3.86 -15.80 -20.36
CA ASP A 233 -5.10 -16.12 -19.62
C ASP A 233 -4.97 -17.48 -18.90
N ILE A 234 -6.03 -18.31 -18.87
CA ILE A 234 -6.05 -19.60 -18.15
C ILE A 234 -5.20 -20.66 -18.87
N ASP A 235 -5.29 -20.73 -20.20
CA ASP A 235 -4.68 -21.79 -21.01
C ASP A 235 -3.46 -21.27 -21.76
N GLN A 236 -2.28 -21.80 -21.43
CA GLN A 236 -1.03 -21.40 -22.09
C GLN A 236 -0.63 -22.33 -23.24
N ILE A 237 -0.97 -23.62 -23.18
CA ILE A 237 -0.69 -24.58 -24.27
C ILE A 237 -1.62 -24.26 -25.44
N GLY A 238 -1.06 -23.89 -26.58
CA GLY A 238 -1.84 -23.46 -27.74
C GLY A 238 -1.05 -22.53 -28.64
N ILE A 239 -1.72 -22.05 -29.69
CA ILE A 239 -1.19 -21.06 -30.62
C ILE A 239 -1.82 -19.70 -30.36
N GLY A 240 -1.02 -18.63 -30.39
CA GLY A 240 -1.47 -17.28 -30.06
C GLY A 240 -0.92 -16.22 -31.00
N LYS A 241 -1.61 -15.08 -31.03
CA LYS A 241 -1.11 -13.87 -31.69
C LYS A 241 -0.01 -13.23 -30.82
N PRO A 242 1.03 -12.63 -31.41
CA PRO A 242 2.02 -11.89 -30.65
C PRO A 242 1.33 -10.77 -29.85
N GLN A 243 1.58 -10.72 -28.55
CA GLN A 243 1.12 -9.63 -27.68
C GLN A 243 2.33 -8.74 -27.39
N LEU A 244 2.20 -7.45 -27.71
CA LEU A 244 3.31 -6.50 -27.71
C LEU A 244 3.06 -5.34 -26.76
N ASN A 245 4.12 -4.85 -26.11
CA ASN A 245 4.09 -3.63 -25.29
C ASN A 245 4.18 -2.39 -26.18
N ILE A 246 3.04 -1.99 -26.74
CA ILE A 246 2.91 -0.88 -27.69
C ILE A 246 1.80 0.07 -27.25
N LEU A 247 2.03 1.38 -27.45
CA LEU A 247 1.03 2.44 -27.33
C LEU A 247 1.12 3.31 -28.58
N ASP A 248 0.01 3.43 -29.32
CA ASP A 248 -0.08 4.23 -30.55
C ASP A 248 1.06 3.92 -31.54
N GLY A 249 1.27 2.63 -31.84
CA GLY A 249 2.32 2.12 -32.72
C GLY A 249 3.75 2.21 -32.18
N LYS A 250 3.98 2.91 -31.07
CA LYS A 250 5.28 3.10 -30.45
C LYS A 250 5.56 2.08 -29.35
N ARG A 251 6.82 1.75 -29.14
CA ARG A 251 7.27 0.95 -27.99
C ARG A 251 6.86 1.63 -26.69
N HIS A 252 6.22 0.87 -25.80
CA HIS A 252 5.83 1.34 -24.48
C HIS A 252 6.72 0.71 -23.40
N SER A 253 7.96 1.21 -23.28
CA SER A 253 8.92 0.73 -22.29
C SER A 253 8.49 1.06 -20.86
N THR A 254 9.13 0.45 -19.87
CA THR A 254 8.85 0.75 -18.45
C THR A 254 9.22 2.17 -18.03
N TYR A 255 10.16 2.83 -18.73
CA TYR A 255 10.37 4.27 -18.55
C TYR A 255 9.14 5.07 -18.95
N LYS A 256 8.60 4.83 -20.15
CA LYS A 256 7.41 5.51 -20.67
C LYS A 256 6.17 5.20 -19.83
N ALA A 257 5.99 3.95 -19.41
CA ALA A 257 4.83 3.53 -18.65
C ALA A 257 4.87 3.98 -17.18
N PHE A 258 6.01 3.81 -16.48
CA PHE A 258 6.06 3.96 -15.02
C PHE A 258 6.82 5.18 -14.53
N LEU A 259 7.84 5.68 -15.23
CA LEU A 259 8.67 6.77 -14.73
C LEU A 259 8.27 8.13 -15.30
N GLU A 260 8.20 8.25 -16.62
CA GLU A 260 7.89 9.50 -17.31
C GLU A 260 6.64 10.21 -16.76
N PRO A 261 5.53 9.50 -16.47
CA PRO A 261 4.32 10.14 -15.93
C PRO A 261 4.45 10.65 -14.50
N VAL A 262 5.51 10.32 -13.77
CA VAL A 262 5.66 10.64 -12.33
C VAL A 262 6.93 11.42 -11.99
N LEU A 263 7.72 11.81 -12.99
CA LEU A 263 8.93 12.62 -12.79
C LEU A 263 8.67 13.99 -12.14
N TYR A 264 7.41 14.45 -12.11
CA TYR A 264 7.03 15.70 -11.45
C TYR A 264 7.00 15.60 -9.91
N ARG A 265 7.05 14.40 -9.34
CA ARG A 265 6.94 14.19 -7.88
C ARG A 265 8.18 14.74 -7.17
N PRO A 266 8.04 15.65 -6.19
CA PRO A 266 9.19 16.27 -5.53
C PRO A 266 10.02 15.30 -4.68
N ASN A 267 9.43 14.16 -4.27
CA ASN A 267 10.07 13.12 -3.47
C ASN A 267 10.73 12.00 -4.30
N LEU A 268 10.72 12.09 -5.64
CA LEU A 268 11.39 11.14 -6.54
C LEU A 268 12.57 11.80 -7.26
N HIS A 269 13.79 11.39 -6.92
CA HIS A 269 15.02 11.87 -7.53
C HIS A 269 15.55 10.84 -8.52
N VAL A 270 15.60 11.18 -9.80
CA VAL A 270 16.15 10.29 -10.85
C VAL A 270 17.48 10.86 -11.33
N SER A 271 18.58 10.12 -11.10
CA SER A 271 19.92 10.49 -11.55
C SER A 271 20.40 9.53 -12.65
N ILE A 272 20.41 10.03 -13.88
CA ILE A 272 20.99 9.35 -15.06
C ILE A 272 22.50 9.53 -15.13
N ASN A 273 23.18 8.79 -16.02
CA ASN A 273 24.64 8.79 -16.18
C ASN A 273 25.38 8.53 -14.85
N SER A 274 24.79 7.72 -13.98
CA SER A 274 25.21 7.43 -12.62
C SER A 274 25.55 5.95 -12.49
N PHE A 275 26.83 5.61 -12.71
CA PHE A 275 27.33 4.24 -12.67
C PHE A 275 27.64 3.83 -11.22
N VAL A 276 26.85 2.91 -10.68
CA VAL A 276 27.06 2.41 -9.31
C VAL A 276 28.26 1.47 -9.27
N ILE A 277 29.19 1.73 -8.34
CA ILE A 277 30.41 0.95 -8.15
C ILE A 277 30.17 -0.16 -7.13
N LYS A 278 29.66 0.20 -5.94
CA LYS A 278 29.38 -0.74 -4.85
C LYS A 278 28.42 -0.16 -3.81
N VAL A 279 27.83 -1.05 -3.04
CA VAL A 279 27.11 -0.74 -1.80
C VAL A 279 28.10 -0.66 -0.65
N LEU A 280 27.94 0.32 0.23
CA LEU A 280 28.72 0.48 1.44
C LEU A 280 28.02 -0.20 2.62
N ILE A 281 28.77 -1.05 3.31
CA ILE A 281 28.28 -1.91 4.39
C ILE A 281 29.13 -1.66 5.63
N ASP A 282 28.48 -1.44 6.77
CA ASP A 282 29.16 -1.22 8.04
C ASP A 282 29.59 -2.53 8.72
N LYS A 283 30.33 -2.42 9.84
CA LYS A 283 30.76 -3.57 10.65
C LYS A 283 29.60 -4.37 11.26
N LYS A 284 28.41 -3.77 11.39
CA LYS A 284 27.18 -4.38 11.90
C LYS A 284 26.32 -5.02 10.80
N ARG A 285 26.85 -5.12 9.58
CA ARG A 285 26.17 -5.65 8.38
C ARG A 285 24.99 -4.81 7.91
N ASN A 286 24.97 -3.51 8.18
CA ASN A 286 23.98 -2.61 7.59
C ASN A 286 24.50 -2.02 6.29
N ALA A 287 23.75 -2.18 5.21
CA ALA A 287 23.94 -1.39 4.00
C ALA A 287 23.42 0.04 4.27
N PHE A 288 24.30 1.04 4.15
CA PHE A 288 23.97 2.43 4.56
C PHE A 288 24.15 3.46 3.44
N GLY A 289 24.78 3.08 2.32
CA GLY A 289 24.95 3.98 1.20
C GLY A 289 25.47 3.30 -0.05
N VAL A 290 25.54 4.06 -1.14
CA VAL A 290 25.99 3.62 -2.45
C VAL A 290 27.06 4.56 -2.94
N LEU A 291 28.20 4.01 -3.35
CA LEU A 291 29.25 4.75 -4.04
C LEU A 291 29.04 4.61 -5.55
N PHE A 292 28.97 5.75 -6.25
CA PHE A 292 28.74 5.76 -7.70
C PHE A 292 29.54 6.85 -8.38
N SER A 293 29.80 6.66 -9.68
CA SER A 293 30.45 7.66 -10.53
C SER A 293 29.42 8.36 -11.40
N LYS A 294 29.47 9.69 -11.45
CA LYS A 294 28.66 10.53 -12.32
C LYS A 294 29.52 11.64 -12.89
N ASN A 295 29.49 11.84 -14.21
CA ASN A 295 30.33 12.83 -14.90
C ASN A 295 31.82 12.72 -14.51
N LYS A 296 32.33 11.48 -14.41
CA LYS A 296 33.70 11.16 -13.99
C LYS A 296 34.10 11.70 -12.59
N LYS A 297 33.13 11.89 -11.69
CA LYS A 297 33.32 12.19 -10.27
C LYS A 297 32.64 11.15 -9.41
N LEU A 298 33.22 10.84 -8.25
CA LEU A 298 32.63 9.93 -7.28
C LEU A 298 31.65 10.64 -6.35
N TYR A 299 30.55 9.99 -6.05
CA TYR A 299 29.52 10.45 -5.14
C TYR A 299 29.10 9.35 -4.17
N LEU A 300 28.74 9.77 -2.95
CA LEU A 300 28.12 8.93 -1.93
C LEU A 300 26.67 9.35 -1.73
N ALA A 301 25.72 8.45 -1.99
CA ALA A 301 24.33 8.61 -1.57
C ALA A 301 24.05 7.70 -0.37
N ARG A 302 23.39 8.22 0.67
CA ARG A 302 23.06 7.48 1.89
C ARG A 302 21.59 7.07 1.91
N SER A 303 21.31 5.92 2.50
CA SER A 303 19.95 5.38 2.63
C SER A 303 19.58 5.23 4.11
N ARG A 304 18.38 5.68 4.50
CA ARG A 304 17.81 5.43 5.85
C ARG A 304 17.23 4.03 5.96
N HIS A 305 16.70 3.49 4.86
CA HIS A 305 16.13 2.15 4.77
C HIS A 305 16.79 1.34 3.64
N ASP A 306 16.03 0.43 3.03
CA ASP A 306 16.49 -0.51 2.01
C ASP A 306 17.16 0.18 0.80
N ILE A 307 18.37 -0.27 0.48
CA ILE A 307 19.01 -0.14 -0.84
C ILE A 307 18.55 -1.32 -1.70
N ILE A 308 18.09 -1.05 -2.92
CA ILE A 308 17.40 -2.04 -3.77
C ILE A 308 18.14 -2.15 -5.10
N LEU A 309 18.77 -3.30 -5.32
CA LEU A 309 19.45 -3.62 -6.57
C LEU A 309 18.43 -4.04 -7.64
N SER A 310 18.45 -3.35 -8.77
CA SER A 310 17.66 -3.62 -9.97
C SER A 310 18.50 -3.45 -11.25
N GLY A 311 19.80 -3.76 -11.16
CA GLY A 311 20.77 -3.68 -12.24
C GLY A 311 20.64 -4.79 -13.30
N GLY A 312 19.61 -5.62 -13.17
CA GLY A 312 19.40 -6.82 -13.97
C GLY A 312 20.33 -7.96 -13.54
N THR A 313 20.15 -9.11 -14.17
CA THR A 313 20.88 -10.35 -13.84
C THR A 313 22.40 -10.21 -13.83
N ILE A 314 22.96 -9.29 -14.64
CA ILE A 314 24.40 -9.05 -14.69
C ILE A 314 24.82 -7.98 -13.69
N GLY A 315 24.23 -6.79 -13.76
CA GLY A 315 24.64 -5.65 -12.96
C GLY A 315 24.47 -5.88 -11.46
N SER A 316 23.36 -6.49 -11.03
CA SER A 316 23.11 -6.76 -9.62
C SER A 316 24.12 -7.74 -9.01
N ALA A 317 24.48 -8.80 -9.74
CA ALA A 317 25.51 -9.75 -9.29
C ALA A 317 26.90 -9.10 -9.21
N GLN A 318 27.27 -8.31 -10.23
CA GLN A 318 28.54 -7.59 -10.24
C GLN A 318 28.66 -6.62 -9.05
N ILE A 319 27.64 -5.80 -8.82
CA ILE A 319 27.64 -4.82 -7.73
C ILE A 319 27.72 -5.50 -6.36
N LEU A 320 26.99 -6.61 -6.14
CA LEU A 320 27.09 -7.37 -4.90
C LEU A 320 28.52 -7.90 -4.67
N MET A 321 29.13 -8.51 -5.68
CA MET A 321 30.50 -9.04 -5.57
C MET A 321 31.51 -7.92 -5.31
N LEU A 322 31.39 -6.76 -5.99
CA LEU A 322 32.22 -5.57 -5.73
C LEU A 322 32.00 -4.95 -4.34
N SER A 323 30.85 -5.24 -3.72
CA SER A 323 30.52 -4.87 -2.34
C SER A 323 31.03 -5.88 -1.30
N GLY A 324 31.74 -6.93 -1.74
CA GLY A 324 32.23 -8.01 -0.89
C GLY A 324 31.19 -9.08 -0.56
N ILE A 325 30.07 -9.13 -1.28
CA ILE A 325 29.01 -10.13 -1.11
C ILE A 325 29.04 -11.09 -2.31
N GLY A 326 29.45 -12.33 -2.09
CA GLY A 326 29.60 -13.32 -3.15
C GLY A 326 30.51 -14.48 -2.76
N PRO A 327 30.87 -15.37 -3.70
CA PRO A 327 31.61 -16.58 -3.38
C PRO A 327 32.98 -16.24 -2.78
N LYS A 328 33.22 -16.63 -1.53
CA LYS A 328 34.43 -16.27 -0.76
C LYS A 328 35.73 -16.55 -1.52
N GLN A 329 35.81 -17.71 -2.17
CA GLN A 329 36.99 -18.09 -2.94
C GLN A 329 37.24 -17.14 -4.11
N HIS A 330 36.20 -16.82 -4.89
CA HIS A 330 36.31 -15.90 -6.03
C HIS A 330 36.69 -14.49 -5.60
N LEU A 331 36.02 -13.95 -4.57
CA LEU A 331 36.30 -12.61 -4.04
C LEU A 331 37.76 -12.50 -3.56
N THR A 332 38.27 -13.53 -2.89
CA THR A 332 39.67 -13.58 -2.45
C THR A 332 40.63 -13.60 -3.65
N GLN A 333 40.32 -14.38 -4.70
CA GLN A 333 41.14 -14.46 -5.92
C GLN A 333 41.28 -13.13 -6.65
N VAL A 334 40.21 -12.31 -6.70
CA VAL A 334 40.25 -10.98 -7.33
C VAL A 334 40.63 -9.85 -6.36
N GLY A 335 40.99 -10.16 -5.11
CA GLY A 335 41.48 -9.19 -4.13
C GLY A 335 40.41 -8.31 -3.48
N ILE A 336 39.17 -8.79 -3.37
CA ILE A 336 38.06 -8.08 -2.70
C ILE A 336 37.84 -8.65 -1.30
N PRO A 337 37.81 -7.81 -0.25
CA PRO A 337 37.48 -8.25 1.10
C PRO A 337 36.09 -8.87 1.18
N VAL A 338 36.01 -10.07 1.77
CA VAL A 338 34.74 -10.80 1.91
C VAL A 338 33.95 -10.20 3.06
N VAL A 339 32.85 -9.55 2.71
CA VAL A 339 31.80 -9.14 3.64
C VAL A 339 30.96 -10.37 3.94
N GLN A 340 30.29 -10.94 2.95
CA GLN A 340 29.40 -12.08 3.17
C GLN A 340 29.60 -13.14 2.07
N ASP A 341 29.83 -14.38 2.48
CA ASP A 341 29.91 -15.52 1.56
C ASP A 341 28.50 -15.92 1.14
N LEU A 342 28.19 -15.77 -0.14
CA LEU A 342 26.92 -16.14 -0.77
C LEU A 342 27.17 -16.63 -2.19
N PRO A 343 26.30 -17.48 -2.75
CA PRO A 343 26.43 -18.01 -4.11
C PRO A 343 26.03 -16.98 -5.20
N VAL A 344 26.39 -15.71 -5.02
CA VAL A 344 26.13 -14.65 -6.00
C VAL A 344 26.81 -14.97 -7.32
N GLY A 345 26.07 -14.82 -8.41
CA GLY A 345 26.54 -15.12 -9.76
C GLY A 345 26.29 -16.56 -10.20
N ASN A 346 25.92 -17.49 -9.31
CA ASN A 346 25.57 -18.86 -9.69
C ASN A 346 24.14 -18.95 -10.23
N ASN A 347 23.73 -20.13 -10.74
CA ASN A 347 22.36 -20.42 -11.21
C ASN A 347 21.89 -19.53 -12.38
N VAL A 348 22.81 -19.06 -13.22
CA VAL A 348 22.42 -18.26 -14.40
C VAL A 348 21.67 -19.17 -15.37
N GLN A 349 20.43 -18.83 -15.70
CA GLN A 349 19.61 -19.58 -16.66
C GLN A 349 19.27 -18.69 -17.85
N GLU A 350 19.19 -19.30 -19.02
CA GLU A 350 18.90 -18.63 -20.29
C GLU A 350 18.10 -19.57 -21.19
N HIS A 351 17.15 -19.01 -21.96
CA HIS A 351 16.45 -19.77 -22.98
C HIS A 351 17.39 -19.97 -24.18
N ALA A 352 17.81 -21.22 -24.39
CA ALA A 352 18.51 -21.62 -25.60
C ALA A 352 17.50 -21.70 -26.75
N PHE A 353 17.85 -21.11 -27.90
CA PHE A 353 17.05 -21.25 -29.11
C PHE A 353 17.89 -21.69 -30.29
N ILE A 354 17.25 -22.34 -31.27
CA ILE A 354 17.90 -22.70 -32.53
C ILE A 354 17.74 -21.53 -33.51
N SER A 355 18.87 -20.93 -33.89
CA SER A 355 18.94 -19.86 -34.89
C SER A 355 18.88 -20.45 -36.31
N TYR A 356 18.31 -19.70 -37.27
CA TYR A 356 18.35 -20.01 -38.71
C TYR A 356 17.77 -21.37 -39.13
N PHE A 357 16.72 -21.81 -38.45
CA PHE A 357 15.90 -22.94 -38.89
C PHE A 357 14.96 -22.50 -40.03
N ASN A 358 15.55 -22.41 -41.23
CA ASN A 358 14.97 -21.79 -42.42
C ASN A 358 14.16 -22.80 -43.27
N PHE A 359 13.05 -22.34 -43.81
CA PHE A 359 12.22 -23.06 -44.76
C PHE A 359 12.04 -22.25 -46.03
N VAL A 360 12.21 -22.89 -47.19
CA VAL A 360 11.93 -22.28 -48.49
C VAL A 360 10.46 -22.53 -48.84
N THR A 361 9.84 -21.58 -49.54
CA THR A 361 8.45 -21.63 -50.00
C THR A 361 8.32 -21.07 -51.42
N ASN A 362 7.29 -21.49 -52.15
CA ASN A 362 6.92 -20.90 -53.43
C ASN A 362 6.19 -19.53 -53.31
N TYR A 363 5.88 -19.08 -52.08
CA TYR A 363 5.36 -17.75 -51.83
C TYR A 363 6.47 -16.70 -51.88
N THR A 364 6.27 -15.63 -52.64
CA THR A 364 7.18 -14.49 -52.73
C THR A 364 6.57 -13.27 -52.06
N GLN A 365 7.19 -12.78 -50.99
CA GLN A 365 6.81 -11.54 -50.32
C GLN A 365 7.20 -10.31 -51.17
N PRO A 366 6.25 -9.40 -51.49
CA PRO A 366 6.58 -8.18 -52.23
C PRO A 366 7.57 -7.28 -51.49
N ILE A 367 8.53 -6.71 -52.24
CA ILE A 367 9.50 -5.73 -51.74
C ILE A 367 8.78 -4.41 -51.41
N ILE A 368 9.10 -3.82 -50.25
CA ILE A 368 8.59 -2.51 -49.81
C ILE A 368 9.79 -1.65 -49.40
N THR A 369 9.83 -0.39 -49.84
CA THR A 369 10.92 0.54 -49.45
C THR A 369 10.72 1.07 -48.03
N ILE A 370 11.81 1.51 -47.39
CA ILE A 370 11.75 2.05 -46.03
C ILE A 370 10.90 3.32 -45.95
N GLU A 371 10.87 4.14 -47.01
CA GLU A 371 10.04 5.33 -47.13
C GLU A 371 8.56 4.96 -47.05
N LYS A 372 8.13 3.92 -47.78
CA LYS A 372 6.72 3.49 -47.75
C LYS A 372 6.32 2.93 -46.38
N LEU A 373 7.19 2.12 -45.77
CA LEU A 373 6.98 1.62 -44.41
C LEU A 373 6.88 2.75 -43.38
N LEU A 374 7.75 3.76 -43.51
CA LEU A 374 7.77 4.91 -42.63
C LEU A 374 6.55 5.81 -42.84
N GLN A 375 6.10 5.99 -44.08
CA GLN A 375 4.92 6.78 -44.40
C GLN A 375 3.66 6.13 -43.80
N GLU A 376 3.53 4.81 -43.88
CA GLU A 376 2.44 4.07 -43.21
C GLU A 376 2.49 4.27 -41.68
N TYR A 377 3.69 4.12 -41.07
CA TYR A 377 3.91 4.31 -39.64
C TYR A 377 3.57 5.73 -39.17
N VAL A 378 4.01 6.76 -39.89
CA VAL A 378 3.77 8.17 -39.52
C VAL A 378 2.30 8.54 -39.65
N ASN A 379 1.63 8.09 -40.71
CA ASN A 379 0.25 8.46 -41.03
C ASN A 379 -0.78 7.74 -40.15
N SER A 380 -0.50 6.49 -39.74
CA SER A 380 -1.51 5.62 -39.13
C SER A 380 -1.09 4.97 -37.82
N SER A 381 0.18 5.13 -37.40
CA SER A 381 0.75 4.40 -36.25
C SER A 381 0.54 2.88 -36.36
N SER A 382 0.58 2.37 -37.59
CA SER A 382 0.37 0.96 -37.93
C SER A 382 1.41 0.49 -38.95
N GLY A 383 1.26 -0.72 -39.48
CA GLY A 383 2.20 -1.32 -40.41
C GLY A 383 3.40 -2.00 -39.74
N LEU A 384 4.30 -2.53 -40.57
CA LEU A 384 5.37 -3.45 -40.14
C LEU A 384 6.37 -2.83 -39.17
N LEU A 385 6.55 -1.50 -39.17
CA LEU A 385 7.44 -0.82 -38.22
C LEU A 385 6.93 -0.83 -36.78
N THR A 386 5.66 -1.18 -36.56
CA THR A 386 5.11 -1.40 -35.22
C THR A 386 5.39 -2.82 -34.70
N ASN A 387 5.85 -3.74 -35.54
CA ASN A 387 6.17 -5.12 -35.14
C ASN A 387 7.69 -5.33 -35.05
N THR A 388 8.16 -5.85 -33.93
CA THR A 388 9.57 -6.16 -33.74
C THR A 388 9.92 -7.51 -34.37
N PHE A 389 11.02 -7.59 -35.13
CA PHE A 389 11.49 -8.80 -35.83
C PHE A 389 10.48 -9.45 -36.78
N ASN A 390 9.42 -8.74 -37.19
CA ASN A 390 8.37 -9.26 -38.06
C ASN A 390 7.73 -10.58 -37.55
N VAL A 391 7.55 -10.74 -36.23
CA VAL A 391 6.98 -11.99 -35.68
C VAL A 391 5.55 -12.19 -36.16
N GLY A 392 5.30 -13.34 -36.78
CA GLY A 392 4.05 -13.74 -37.43
C GLY A 392 3.03 -14.45 -36.53
N GLY A 393 3.51 -15.08 -35.46
CA GLY A 393 2.72 -15.93 -34.57
C GLY A 393 3.62 -16.66 -33.58
N LEU A 394 3.03 -17.20 -32.52
CA LEU A 394 3.74 -18.02 -31.55
C LEU A 394 2.92 -19.19 -31.04
N ALA A 395 3.58 -20.25 -30.60
CA ALA A 395 2.91 -21.41 -30.02
C ALA A 395 3.72 -22.00 -28.86
N PHE A 396 3.02 -22.39 -27.79
CA PHE A 396 3.58 -23.10 -26.64
C PHE A 396 3.21 -24.58 -26.71
N HIS A 397 4.23 -25.44 -26.72
CA HIS A 397 4.10 -26.89 -26.82
C HIS A 397 4.67 -27.57 -25.57
N SER A 398 4.10 -28.74 -25.26
CA SER A 398 4.69 -29.70 -24.33
C SER A 398 5.17 -30.90 -25.14
N THR A 399 6.46 -31.21 -25.09
CA THR A 399 6.98 -32.47 -25.63
C THR A 399 6.58 -33.60 -24.69
N LYS A 400 6.31 -34.81 -25.22
CA LYS A 400 5.88 -35.99 -24.44
C LYS A 400 6.86 -36.45 -23.35
N LEU A 401 7.98 -35.75 -23.17
CA LEU A 401 8.97 -35.96 -22.12
C LEU A 401 8.53 -35.35 -20.77
N TYR A 402 7.54 -34.45 -20.79
CA TYR A 402 7.09 -33.71 -19.61
C TYR A 402 5.57 -33.71 -19.46
N ASP A 403 5.08 -33.05 -18.41
CA ASP A 403 3.66 -32.84 -18.12
C ASP A 403 2.95 -32.12 -19.28
N ALA A 404 1.91 -32.73 -19.84
CA ALA A 404 1.16 -32.23 -21.00
C ALA A 404 0.57 -30.82 -20.82
N SER A 405 0.43 -30.34 -19.58
CA SER A 405 -0.10 -29.01 -19.24
C SER A 405 0.98 -27.98 -18.91
N TYR A 406 2.26 -28.30 -19.09
CA TYR A 406 3.39 -27.42 -18.85
C TYR A 406 4.26 -27.31 -20.12
N PRO A 407 4.38 -26.13 -20.74
CA PRO A 407 5.11 -26.00 -22.00
C PRO A 407 6.62 -26.05 -21.79
N ASP A 408 7.33 -26.81 -22.60
CA ASP A 408 8.79 -26.91 -22.60
C ASP A 408 9.42 -26.31 -23.88
N ILE A 409 8.61 -26.12 -24.93
CA ILE A 409 9.01 -25.52 -26.21
C ILE A 409 8.10 -24.33 -26.56
N GLU A 410 8.73 -23.23 -26.97
CA GLU A 410 8.06 -22.11 -27.66
C GLU A 410 8.51 -22.07 -29.13
N PHE A 411 7.54 -21.90 -30.03
CA PHE A 411 7.79 -21.58 -31.43
C PHE A 411 7.47 -20.12 -31.70
N LEU A 412 8.36 -19.42 -32.40
CA LEU A 412 8.10 -18.09 -32.99
C LEU A 412 8.31 -18.18 -34.51
N ILE A 413 7.34 -17.78 -35.31
CA ILE A 413 7.50 -17.72 -36.76
C ILE A 413 7.86 -16.30 -37.21
N ALA A 414 8.88 -16.17 -38.04
CA ALA A 414 9.16 -14.99 -38.85
C ALA A 414 8.87 -15.33 -40.32
N PRO A 415 7.81 -14.77 -40.94
CA PRO A 415 7.47 -15.02 -42.33
C PRO A 415 8.49 -14.34 -43.27
N PRO A 416 8.43 -14.59 -44.60
CA PRO A 416 9.33 -13.95 -45.53
C PRO A 416 9.25 -12.43 -45.46
N SER A 417 10.38 -11.76 -45.63
CA SER A 417 10.54 -10.33 -45.34
C SER A 417 10.33 -9.47 -46.60
N PRO A 418 9.72 -8.28 -46.50
CA PRO A 418 9.63 -7.32 -47.61
C PRO A 418 10.90 -6.46 -47.77
N THR A 419 11.86 -6.57 -46.84
CA THR A 419 13.15 -5.85 -46.89
C THR A 419 14.32 -6.81 -46.68
N PRO A 420 15.49 -6.56 -47.30
CA PRO A 420 16.67 -7.37 -47.07
C PRO A 420 17.07 -7.40 -45.57
N PRO A 421 17.49 -8.55 -45.05
CA PRO A 421 17.77 -8.74 -43.62
C PRO A 421 19.17 -8.25 -43.17
N GLY A 422 19.91 -7.51 -44.00
CA GLY A 422 21.34 -7.17 -43.80
C GLY A 422 21.68 -6.47 -42.48
N TYR A 423 20.69 -5.97 -41.73
CA TYR A 423 20.87 -5.43 -40.36
C TYR A 423 20.92 -6.50 -39.26
N LEU A 424 20.44 -7.72 -39.49
CA LEU A 424 20.54 -8.83 -38.52
C LEU A 424 21.99 -9.33 -38.34
N GLU A 425 22.86 -9.06 -39.31
CA GLU A 425 24.28 -9.42 -39.32
C GLU A 425 25.08 -8.77 -38.20
N GLY A 426 24.65 -7.59 -37.74
CA GLY A 426 25.28 -6.89 -36.60
C GLY A 426 24.88 -7.48 -35.24
N ILE A 427 23.78 -8.23 -35.15
CA ILE A 427 23.23 -8.75 -33.88
C ILE A 427 23.73 -10.16 -33.61
N ILE A 428 23.75 -10.99 -34.65
CA ILE A 428 24.18 -12.38 -34.54
C ILE A 428 25.54 -12.49 -35.21
N THR A 429 26.57 -12.51 -34.37
CA THR A 429 27.97 -12.57 -34.78
C THR A 429 28.34 -13.98 -35.25
N LEU A 430 27.76 -14.48 -36.34
CA LEU A 430 28.15 -15.75 -36.96
C LEU A 430 29.59 -15.67 -37.47
N ASN A 431 30.34 -16.78 -37.38
CA ASN A 431 31.61 -16.87 -38.12
C ASN A 431 31.33 -16.96 -39.63
N ASP A 432 32.34 -16.62 -40.44
CA ASP A 432 32.17 -16.48 -41.89
C ASP A 432 31.72 -17.77 -42.59
N GLU A 433 32.16 -18.94 -42.10
CA GLU A 433 31.78 -20.25 -42.64
C GLU A 433 30.31 -20.55 -42.34
N THR A 434 29.89 -20.40 -41.09
CA THR A 434 28.50 -20.61 -40.67
C THR A 434 27.58 -19.61 -41.36
N TYR A 435 27.98 -18.34 -41.47
CA TYR A 435 27.21 -17.28 -42.13
C TYR A 435 26.90 -17.63 -43.60
N LYS A 436 27.91 -18.04 -44.38
CA LYS A 436 27.73 -18.43 -45.79
C LYS A 436 26.73 -19.57 -45.98
N LEU A 437 26.59 -20.46 -45.00
CA LEU A 437 25.70 -21.62 -45.06
C LEU A 437 24.23 -21.26 -44.81
N VAL A 438 23.97 -20.31 -43.90
CA VAL A 438 22.60 -19.99 -43.44
C VAL A 438 22.06 -18.66 -43.92
N SER A 439 22.89 -17.82 -44.56
CA SER A 439 22.44 -16.53 -45.07
C SER A 439 21.24 -16.68 -46.00
N ILE A 440 20.29 -15.76 -45.82
CA ILE A 440 19.06 -15.65 -46.60
C ILE A 440 18.99 -14.32 -47.36
N GLU A 441 20.08 -13.54 -47.41
CA GLU A 441 20.10 -12.22 -48.04
C GLU A 441 19.61 -12.21 -49.50
N LYS A 442 19.85 -13.30 -50.23
CA LYS A 442 19.43 -13.44 -51.63
C LYS A 442 18.02 -14.00 -51.79
N ASP A 443 17.50 -14.68 -50.77
CA ASP A 443 16.26 -15.46 -50.83
C ASP A 443 15.19 -14.97 -49.83
N PHE A 444 15.38 -13.80 -49.20
CA PHE A 444 14.58 -13.33 -48.06
C PHE A 444 13.08 -13.17 -48.33
N GLN A 445 12.69 -13.05 -49.61
CA GLN A 445 11.29 -12.96 -50.04
C GLN A 445 10.58 -14.33 -50.06
N ASN A 446 11.34 -15.43 -50.05
CA ASN A 446 10.85 -16.81 -50.22
C ASN A 446 11.28 -17.74 -49.09
N VAL A 447 11.86 -17.19 -48.02
CA VAL A 447 12.32 -17.96 -46.86
C VAL A 447 11.63 -17.46 -45.60
N PHE A 448 11.07 -18.38 -44.82
CA PHE A 448 10.58 -18.10 -43.47
C PHE A 448 11.40 -18.87 -42.44
N THR A 449 11.44 -18.36 -41.22
CA THR A 449 12.16 -18.98 -40.09
C THR A 449 11.18 -19.34 -39.00
N VAL A 450 11.37 -20.49 -38.36
CA VAL A 450 10.70 -20.80 -37.09
C VAL A 450 11.75 -21.01 -36.01
N PHE A 451 11.74 -20.15 -35.00
CA PHE A 451 12.60 -20.28 -33.84
C PHE A 451 12.06 -21.38 -32.93
N VAL A 452 12.92 -22.30 -32.49
CA VAL A 452 12.60 -23.33 -31.51
C VAL A 452 13.31 -22.97 -30.22
N ILE A 453 12.54 -22.66 -29.17
CA ILE A 453 13.05 -22.09 -27.93
C ILE A 453 12.80 -23.08 -26.79
N LEU A 454 13.85 -23.38 -26.02
CA LEU A 454 13.77 -24.17 -24.80
C LEU A 454 13.32 -23.30 -23.63
N LEU A 455 12.23 -23.67 -22.96
CA LEU A 455 11.62 -22.87 -21.89
C LEU A 455 12.12 -23.22 -20.48
N HIS A 456 12.56 -24.45 -20.24
CA HIS A 456 12.94 -24.93 -18.91
C HIS A 456 14.31 -25.61 -18.91
N PRO A 457 15.39 -24.85 -19.14
CA PRO A 457 16.75 -25.39 -19.17
C PRO A 457 17.14 -26.04 -17.84
N LYS A 458 17.87 -27.14 -17.93
CA LYS A 458 18.56 -27.82 -16.84
C LYS A 458 19.99 -27.33 -16.70
N SER A 459 20.59 -26.88 -17.80
CA SER A 459 21.90 -26.24 -17.77
C SER A 459 21.84 -24.92 -16.99
N THR A 460 22.87 -24.68 -16.18
CA THR A 460 23.04 -23.44 -15.42
C THR A 460 24.46 -22.92 -15.54
N GLY A 461 24.58 -21.61 -15.65
CA GLY A 461 25.81 -20.87 -15.82
C GLY A 461 26.22 -20.05 -14.60
N THR A 462 27.23 -19.22 -14.79
CA THR A 462 27.83 -18.35 -13.79
C THR A 462 28.15 -16.96 -14.32
N ILE A 463 28.02 -15.94 -13.48
CA ILE A 463 28.56 -14.59 -13.65
C ILE A 463 29.62 -14.38 -12.58
N SER A 464 30.84 -14.03 -12.97
CA SER A 464 31.95 -13.77 -12.05
C SER A 464 32.68 -12.49 -12.40
N LEU A 465 33.34 -11.88 -11.40
CA LEU A 465 34.18 -10.71 -11.66
C LEU A 465 35.43 -11.11 -12.45
N LYS A 466 35.76 -10.32 -13.48
CA LYS A 466 37.03 -10.44 -14.21
C LYS A 466 38.21 -9.95 -13.37
N SER A 467 37.99 -8.89 -12.59
CA SER A 467 38.98 -8.25 -11.71
C SER A 467 38.26 -7.49 -10.57
N SER A 468 39.00 -6.87 -9.66
CA SER A 468 38.45 -5.93 -8.67
C SER A 468 38.11 -4.55 -9.24
N ASN A 469 38.41 -4.28 -10.52
CA ASN A 469 38.08 -3.03 -11.15
C ASN A 469 36.58 -2.99 -11.53
N PRO A 470 35.80 -2.04 -10.98
CA PRO A 470 34.36 -1.97 -11.25
C PRO A 470 34.02 -1.64 -12.72
N PHE A 471 34.98 -1.14 -13.50
CA PHE A 471 34.78 -0.76 -14.89
C PHE A 471 35.07 -1.89 -15.89
N ASP A 472 35.61 -3.01 -15.43
CA ASP A 472 35.74 -4.21 -16.23
C ASP A 472 34.38 -4.92 -16.30
N TYR A 473 33.97 -5.36 -17.49
CA TYR A 473 32.78 -6.19 -17.61
C TYR A 473 33.00 -7.56 -16.95
N PRO A 474 31.96 -8.12 -16.31
CA PRO A 474 32.07 -9.43 -15.67
C PRO A 474 32.20 -10.54 -16.72
N LEU A 475 32.77 -11.67 -16.30
CA LEU A 475 32.79 -12.88 -17.10
C LEU A 475 31.40 -13.52 -17.04
N ILE A 476 30.80 -13.75 -18.20
CA ILE A 476 29.46 -14.32 -18.34
C ILE A 476 29.60 -15.68 -19.02
N ASP A 477 29.37 -16.75 -18.27
CA ASP A 477 29.41 -18.12 -18.77
C ASP A 477 28.05 -18.79 -18.60
N ILE A 478 27.25 -18.85 -19.67
CA ILE A 478 25.86 -19.32 -19.60
C ILE A 478 25.71 -20.84 -19.68
N LYS A 479 26.74 -21.54 -20.19
CA LYS A 479 26.82 -23.00 -20.24
C LYS A 479 25.59 -23.69 -20.83
N MET A 480 24.92 -23.10 -21.82
CA MET A 480 23.73 -23.71 -22.42
C MET A 480 24.04 -25.11 -22.98
N LEU A 481 23.10 -26.05 -22.83
CA LEU A 481 23.22 -27.43 -23.34
C LEU A 481 24.39 -28.24 -22.74
N SER A 482 24.81 -27.87 -21.53
CA SER A 482 25.89 -28.54 -20.78
C SER A 482 25.38 -29.48 -19.69
N ASP A 483 24.06 -29.66 -19.57
CA ASP A 483 23.47 -30.51 -18.55
C ASP A 483 23.91 -31.98 -18.75
N PRO A 484 24.23 -32.70 -17.65
CA PRO A 484 24.91 -34.00 -17.74
C PRO A 484 24.10 -35.06 -18.48
N ASP A 485 22.77 -35.00 -18.39
CA ASP A 485 21.86 -35.97 -18.98
C ASP A 485 21.46 -35.62 -20.43
N ASN A 486 21.94 -34.49 -20.97
CA ASN A 486 21.57 -33.98 -22.29
C ASN A 486 20.04 -33.79 -22.47
N ALA A 487 19.32 -33.53 -21.39
CA ALA A 487 17.88 -33.27 -21.37
C ALA A 487 17.53 -32.01 -22.16
N ASP A 488 18.34 -30.94 -22.10
CA ASP A 488 18.07 -29.69 -22.81
C ASP A 488 18.10 -29.90 -24.33
N ILE A 489 19.16 -30.53 -24.82
CA ILE A 489 19.33 -30.79 -26.25
C ILE A 489 18.34 -31.84 -26.77
N GLU A 490 17.95 -32.81 -25.95
CA GLU A 490 16.92 -33.79 -26.30
C GLU A 490 15.53 -33.13 -26.40
N THR A 491 15.20 -32.21 -25.49
CA THR A 491 13.94 -31.45 -25.52
C THR A 491 13.85 -30.60 -26.80
N LEU A 492 14.93 -29.89 -27.15
CA LEU A 492 15.02 -29.17 -28.42
C LEU A 492 14.85 -30.10 -29.64
N TYR A 493 15.47 -31.28 -29.63
CA TYR A 493 15.30 -32.26 -30.70
C TYR A 493 13.85 -32.76 -30.83
N GLN A 494 13.13 -32.98 -29.72
CA GLN A 494 11.70 -33.28 -29.78
C GLN A 494 10.89 -32.10 -30.33
N GLY A 495 11.24 -30.87 -29.96
CA GLY A 495 10.68 -29.65 -30.57
C GLY A 495 10.87 -29.61 -32.09
N ILE A 496 12.07 -29.92 -32.60
CA ILE A 496 12.32 -30.04 -34.04
C ILE A 496 11.40 -31.08 -34.69
N LYS A 497 11.19 -32.24 -34.07
CA LYS A 497 10.29 -33.26 -34.61
C LYS A 497 8.84 -32.77 -34.70
N VAL A 498 8.37 -31.99 -33.72
CA VAL A 498 7.05 -31.36 -33.77
C VAL A 498 7.00 -30.35 -34.91
N LEU A 499 8.01 -29.50 -35.05
CA LEU A 499 8.09 -28.50 -36.12
C LEU A 499 8.12 -29.14 -37.52
N LEU A 500 8.85 -30.24 -37.71
CA LEU A 500 8.86 -30.96 -39.00
C LEU A 500 7.50 -31.58 -39.33
N LYS A 501 6.74 -32.04 -38.32
CA LYS A 501 5.34 -32.47 -38.53
C LYS A 501 4.45 -31.30 -38.91
N LEU A 502 4.63 -30.15 -38.25
CA LEU A 502 3.88 -28.92 -38.53
C LEU A 502 4.06 -28.46 -39.98
N VAL A 503 5.30 -28.39 -40.46
CA VAL A 503 5.57 -27.95 -41.85
C VAL A 503 5.09 -28.97 -42.89
N ASN A 504 4.90 -30.23 -42.51
CA ASN A 504 4.32 -31.26 -43.38
C ASN A 504 2.78 -31.28 -43.38
N ALA A 505 2.12 -30.42 -42.59
CA ALA A 505 0.67 -30.24 -42.59
C ALA A 505 0.17 -29.65 -43.92
N ASN A 506 -1.12 -29.82 -44.22
CA ASN A 506 -1.70 -29.40 -45.49
C ASN A 506 -1.60 -27.88 -45.68
N ALA A 507 -1.77 -27.10 -44.61
CA ALA A 507 -1.62 -25.65 -44.61
C ALA A 507 -0.27 -25.17 -45.18
N PHE A 508 0.85 -25.80 -44.79
CA PHE A 508 2.18 -25.44 -45.28
C PHE A 508 2.52 -26.08 -46.64
N LYS A 509 1.99 -27.28 -46.94
CA LYS A 509 2.16 -27.93 -48.24
C LYS A 509 1.61 -27.10 -49.41
N LYS A 510 0.53 -26.35 -49.19
CA LYS A 510 -0.02 -25.39 -50.18
C LYS A 510 1.02 -24.38 -50.68
N PHE A 511 2.04 -24.11 -49.86
CA PHE A 511 3.10 -23.15 -50.13
C PHE A 511 4.45 -23.81 -50.51
N ASP A 512 4.45 -25.11 -50.85
CA ASP A 512 5.67 -25.90 -51.10
C ASP A 512 6.75 -25.70 -50.02
N ALA A 513 6.31 -25.56 -48.76
CA ALA A 513 7.19 -25.28 -47.66
C ALA A 513 8.09 -26.48 -47.36
N ARG A 514 9.41 -26.31 -47.46
CA ARG A 514 10.39 -27.37 -47.20
C ARG A 514 11.60 -26.84 -46.43
N LEU A 515 12.17 -27.68 -45.57
CA LEU A 515 13.37 -27.35 -44.81
C LEU A 515 14.51 -26.99 -45.78
N LYS A 516 15.14 -25.81 -45.60
CA LYS A 516 16.33 -25.42 -46.35
C LYS A 516 17.46 -26.37 -45.96
N ARG A 517 17.97 -27.14 -46.91
CA ARG A 517 19.03 -28.14 -46.65
C ARG A 517 20.33 -27.43 -46.31
N VAL A 518 20.70 -27.43 -45.03
CA VAL A 518 21.96 -26.89 -44.52
C VAL A 518 22.70 -27.96 -43.73
N ILE A 519 23.95 -28.22 -44.08
CA ILE A 519 24.82 -29.19 -43.40
C ILE A 519 26.09 -28.47 -42.97
N HIS A 520 26.24 -28.23 -41.67
CA HIS A 520 27.46 -27.66 -41.12
C HIS A 520 28.62 -28.65 -41.30
N PRO A 521 29.84 -28.19 -41.66
CA PRO A 521 31.03 -29.03 -41.81
C PRO A 521 31.29 -29.96 -40.62
N ASN A 522 31.18 -29.44 -39.40
CA ASN A 522 31.28 -30.21 -38.14
C ASN A 522 30.22 -31.29 -37.92
N CYS A 523 29.19 -31.36 -38.77
CA CYS A 523 28.09 -32.33 -38.66
C CYS A 523 27.99 -33.28 -39.85
N LYS A 524 28.91 -33.20 -40.84
CA LYS A 524 28.89 -34.01 -42.07
C LYS A 524 29.03 -35.51 -41.81
N GLN A 525 29.66 -35.90 -40.72
CA GLN A 525 29.88 -37.29 -40.32
C GLN A 525 28.61 -38.01 -39.87
N TYR A 526 27.54 -37.28 -39.53
CA TYR A 526 26.28 -37.87 -39.10
C TYR A 526 25.31 -38.01 -40.26
N LYS A 527 24.52 -39.09 -40.27
CA LYS A 527 23.46 -39.28 -41.27
C LYS A 527 22.49 -38.10 -41.22
N TYR A 528 22.23 -37.46 -42.36
CA TYR A 528 21.33 -36.30 -42.43
C TYR A 528 19.96 -36.61 -41.82
N LEU A 529 19.44 -35.71 -40.98
CA LEU A 529 18.20 -35.83 -40.20
C LEU A 529 18.18 -36.91 -39.10
N SER A 530 19.30 -37.60 -38.85
CA SER A 530 19.43 -38.47 -37.66
C SER A 530 19.41 -37.67 -36.36
N ARG A 531 19.22 -38.35 -35.23
CA ARG A 531 19.29 -37.74 -33.91
C ARG A 531 20.66 -37.09 -33.67
N GLU A 532 21.73 -37.78 -34.04
CA GLU A 532 23.11 -37.34 -33.86
C GLU A 532 23.41 -36.11 -34.73
N PHE A 533 22.88 -36.08 -35.96
CA PHE A 533 22.94 -34.91 -36.82
C PHE A 533 22.25 -33.70 -36.16
N TRP A 534 21.05 -33.88 -35.62
CA TRP A 534 20.32 -32.80 -34.98
C TRP A 534 20.99 -32.31 -33.70
N HIS A 535 21.53 -33.21 -32.88
CA HIS A 535 22.33 -32.83 -31.72
C HIS A 535 23.54 -31.98 -32.14
N CYS A 536 24.28 -32.38 -33.18
CA CYS A 536 25.38 -31.56 -33.70
C CYS A 536 24.88 -30.20 -34.20
N HIS A 537 23.80 -30.19 -34.98
CA HIS A 537 23.20 -28.97 -35.55
C HIS A 537 22.77 -27.98 -34.46
N ILE A 538 22.09 -28.44 -33.42
CA ILE A 538 21.67 -27.61 -32.28
C ILE A 538 22.89 -26.95 -31.61
N ARG A 539 24.01 -27.66 -31.43
CA ARG A 539 25.22 -27.07 -30.82
C ARG A 539 25.87 -26.00 -31.70
N GLN A 540 25.86 -26.16 -33.02
CA GLN A 540 26.43 -25.17 -33.95
C GLN A 540 25.55 -23.91 -34.06
N TYR A 541 24.23 -24.09 -34.16
CA TYR A 541 23.28 -23.02 -34.50
C TYR A 541 22.46 -22.51 -33.30
N SER A 542 22.76 -22.96 -32.08
CA SER A 542 22.11 -22.42 -30.88
C SER A 542 22.55 -20.97 -30.61
N GLY A 543 21.63 -20.18 -30.08
CA GLY A 543 21.86 -18.83 -29.56
C GLY A 543 21.15 -18.62 -28.22
N ALA A 544 21.48 -17.53 -27.55
CA ALA A 544 20.78 -17.09 -26.34
C ALA A 544 19.61 -16.18 -26.70
N MET A 545 18.42 -16.41 -26.15
CA MET A 545 17.22 -15.56 -26.38
C MET A 545 17.29 -14.20 -25.68
N PHE A 546 18.33 -13.97 -24.88
CA PHE A 546 18.54 -12.77 -24.11
C PHE A 546 17.61 -12.64 -22.90
N HIS A 547 17.30 -13.75 -22.23
CA HIS A 547 16.49 -13.83 -21.01
C HIS A 547 17.28 -14.35 -19.78
N PRO A 548 18.42 -13.73 -19.39
CA PRO A 548 19.16 -14.16 -18.21
C PRO A 548 18.33 -14.00 -16.95
N VAL A 549 18.36 -15.02 -16.09
CA VAL A 549 17.81 -14.96 -14.73
C VAL A 549 18.73 -15.65 -13.73
N GLY A 550 18.40 -15.58 -12.43
CA GLY A 550 18.89 -16.52 -11.43
C GLY A 550 20.23 -16.24 -10.75
N SER A 551 20.98 -15.23 -11.20
CA SER A 551 22.30 -14.87 -10.63
C SER A 551 22.29 -14.43 -9.16
N CYS A 552 21.13 -14.05 -8.63
CA CYS A 552 20.91 -13.71 -7.23
C CYS A 552 19.70 -14.48 -6.68
N LYS A 553 19.66 -15.79 -6.97
CA LYS A 553 18.56 -16.72 -6.70
C LYS A 553 17.85 -16.46 -5.35
N MET A 554 16.53 -16.33 -5.41
CA MET A 554 15.67 -16.36 -4.23
C MET A 554 15.52 -17.78 -3.70
N GLY A 555 15.51 -17.96 -2.39
CA GLY A 555 15.31 -19.28 -1.79
C GLY A 555 15.24 -19.25 -0.27
N LYS A 556 15.12 -20.44 0.33
CA LYS A 556 14.95 -20.62 1.77
C LYS A 556 16.21 -20.26 2.57
N THR A 557 17.38 -20.75 2.12
CA THR A 557 18.66 -20.56 2.82
C THR A 557 19.85 -20.49 1.85
N PRO A 558 20.96 -19.85 2.24
CA PRO A 558 22.18 -19.80 1.42
C PRO A 558 22.77 -21.15 1.02
N GLU A 559 22.68 -22.15 1.90
CA GLU A 559 23.20 -23.51 1.69
C GLU A 559 22.46 -24.22 0.53
N MET A 560 21.23 -23.82 0.24
CA MET A 560 20.45 -24.28 -0.91
C MET A 560 20.67 -23.44 -2.18
N GLY A 561 21.70 -22.59 -2.19
CA GLY A 561 22.03 -21.73 -3.32
C GLY A 561 21.33 -20.37 -3.34
N ALA A 562 20.67 -19.96 -2.25
CA ALA A 562 19.95 -18.69 -2.20
C ALA A 562 20.86 -17.49 -1.88
N VAL A 563 20.62 -16.37 -2.55
CA VAL A 563 21.24 -15.07 -2.25
C VAL A 563 20.28 -14.16 -1.50
N VAL A 564 18.99 -14.23 -1.83
CA VAL A 564 17.91 -13.50 -1.16
C VAL A 564 16.85 -14.42 -0.59
N ASN A 565 16.21 -14.00 0.49
CA ASN A 565 15.07 -14.71 1.06
C ASN A 565 13.76 -14.41 0.29
N PRO A 566 12.60 -15.02 0.64
CA PRO A 566 11.32 -14.77 -0.05
C PRO A 566 10.78 -13.33 0.06
N GLU A 567 11.32 -12.52 0.99
CA GLU A 567 11.08 -11.07 1.08
C GLU A 567 12.09 -10.27 0.24
N LEU A 568 12.93 -10.92 -0.57
CA LEU A 568 13.97 -10.32 -1.41
C LEU A 568 15.10 -9.62 -0.66
N LYS A 569 15.26 -9.90 0.65
CA LYS A 569 16.38 -9.40 1.46
C LYS A 569 17.61 -10.26 1.27
N VAL A 570 18.77 -9.63 1.07
CA VAL A 570 20.06 -10.31 0.95
C VAL A 570 20.42 -10.98 2.27
N PHE A 571 20.76 -12.27 2.23
CA PHE A 571 21.11 -13.00 3.44
C PHE A 571 22.34 -12.39 4.14
N GLY A 572 22.26 -12.24 5.46
CA GLY A 572 23.36 -11.71 6.28
C GLY A 572 23.59 -10.20 6.20
N ILE A 573 22.84 -9.46 5.36
CA ILE A 573 22.99 -8.01 5.18
C ILE A 573 21.66 -7.29 5.41
N LYS A 574 21.64 -6.37 6.37
CA LYS A 574 20.48 -5.53 6.69
C LYS A 574 20.37 -4.38 5.68
N ASN A 575 19.13 -3.96 5.41
CA ASN A 575 18.80 -2.85 4.51
C ASN A 575 19.28 -3.02 3.07
N LEU A 576 19.39 -4.27 2.58
CA LEU A 576 19.79 -4.56 1.21
C LEU A 576 18.86 -5.59 0.57
N ARG A 577 18.36 -5.27 -0.62
CA ARG A 577 17.50 -6.15 -1.42
C ARG A 577 17.99 -6.27 -2.85
N VAL A 578 17.60 -7.36 -3.51
CA VAL A 578 17.69 -7.51 -4.96
C VAL A 578 16.29 -7.73 -5.51
N ALA A 579 15.88 -6.94 -6.51
CA ALA A 579 14.55 -6.97 -7.08
C ALA A 579 14.60 -6.72 -8.59
N ASP A 580 15.10 -7.72 -9.30
CA ASP A 580 15.08 -7.83 -10.75
C ASP A 580 15.09 -9.31 -11.16
N ALA A 581 15.29 -9.62 -12.44
CA ALA A 581 15.26 -10.99 -12.95
C ALA A 581 16.34 -11.92 -12.36
N SER A 582 17.39 -11.39 -11.72
CA SER A 582 18.39 -12.18 -11.02
C SER A 582 17.82 -13.07 -9.91
N ILE A 583 16.68 -12.71 -9.33
CA ILE A 583 16.14 -13.42 -8.16
C ILE A 583 15.31 -14.64 -8.53
N MET A 584 14.94 -14.83 -9.80
CA MET A 584 14.08 -15.95 -10.21
C MET A 584 14.80 -17.28 -9.93
N PRO A 585 14.22 -18.18 -9.11
CA PRO A 585 14.84 -19.47 -8.80
C PRO A 585 15.02 -20.37 -10.03
N SER A 586 13.99 -20.35 -10.88
CA SER A 586 13.96 -20.95 -12.21
C SER A 586 13.39 -19.94 -13.21
N ILE A 587 13.82 -20.02 -14.46
CA ILE A 587 13.30 -19.17 -15.53
C ILE A 587 11.83 -19.49 -15.84
N THR A 588 11.03 -18.46 -16.09
CA THR A 588 9.59 -18.57 -16.44
C THR A 588 9.40 -18.92 -17.90
N SER A 589 8.31 -19.61 -18.26
CA SER A 589 7.95 -19.87 -19.66
C SER A 589 7.72 -18.56 -20.45
N GLY A 590 8.57 -18.29 -21.44
CA GLY A 590 8.46 -17.13 -22.34
C GLY A 590 9.38 -15.96 -21.97
N ALA A 591 9.03 -14.76 -22.39
CA ALA A 591 9.81 -13.55 -22.15
C ALA A 591 9.80 -13.12 -20.67
N THR A 592 10.97 -12.79 -20.13
CA THR A 592 11.16 -12.46 -18.70
C THR A 592 10.80 -11.00 -18.34
N HIS A 593 10.36 -10.19 -19.31
CA HIS A 593 10.04 -8.79 -19.10
C HIS A 593 8.86 -8.59 -18.13
N ALA A 594 7.72 -9.22 -18.37
CA ALA A 594 6.56 -9.07 -17.49
C ALA A 594 6.81 -9.65 -16.09
N PRO A 595 7.43 -10.84 -15.93
CA PRO A 595 7.88 -11.31 -14.62
C PRO A 595 8.76 -10.32 -13.87
N ALA A 596 9.70 -9.64 -14.55
CA ALA A 596 10.52 -8.61 -13.91
C ALA A 596 9.68 -7.39 -13.45
N VAL A 597 8.72 -6.93 -14.25
CA VAL A 597 7.76 -5.89 -13.85
C VAL A 597 6.96 -6.32 -12.61
N MET A 598 6.49 -7.58 -12.58
CA MET A 598 5.78 -8.16 -11.44
C MET A 598 6.64 -8.20 -10.18
N ILE A 599 7.91 -8.59 -10.28
CA ILE A 599 8.87 -8.54 -9.17
C ILE A 599 8.98 -7.11 -8.62
N GLY A 600 9.02 -6.10 -9.50
CA GLY A 600 9.02 -4.69 -9.13
C GLY A 600 7.77 -4.25 -8.36
N GLU A 601 6.58 -4.65 -8.83
CA GLU A 601 5.32 -4.43 -8.10
C GLU A 601 5.35 -5.08 -6.71
N LYS A 602 5.86 -6.31 -6.65
CA LYS A 602 5.86 -7.12 -5.43
C LYS A 602 6.76 -6.57 -4.35
N VAL A 603 8.00 -6.22 -4.70
CA VAL A 603 8.94 -5.65 -3.72
C VAL A 603 8.43 -4.31 -3.21
N ALA A 604 7.80 -3.51 -4.06
CA ALA A 604 7.21 -2.25 -3.66
C ALA A 604 6.07 -2.45 -2.65
N GLU A 605 5.21 -3.45 -2.88
CA GLU A 605 4.16 -3.83 -1.92
C GLU A 605 4.75 -4.33 -0.60
N MET A 606 5.79 -5.18 -0.65
CA MET A 606 6.48 -5.67 0.55
C MET A 606 7.13 -4.56 1.38
N ILE A 607 7.68 -3.53 0.72
CA ILE A 607 8.27 -2.37 1.40
C ILE A 607 7.16 -1.44 1.92
N GLN A 608 6.07 -1.25 1.18
CA GLN A 608 4.98 -0.39 1.61
C GLN A 608 4.19 -0.96 2.79
N TYR A 609 3.79 -2.24 2.73
CA TYR A 609 2.82 -2.83 3.66
C TYR A 609 3.13 -4.30 4.01
N GLY A 610 4.39 -4.73 3.98
CA GLY A 610 4.80 -6.13 4.19
C GLY A 610 4.62 -6.67 5.62
N VAL A 611 5.72 -7.14 6.21
CA VAL A 611 5.73 -7.77 7.55
C VAL A 611 6.24 -6.77 8.58
N PHE A 612 5.39 -6.44 9.55
CA PHE A 612 5.70 -5.56 10.68
C PHE A 612 5.82 -6.37 11.97
N ASP A 613 6.47 -5.81 12.98
CA ASP A 613 6.49 -6.43 14.32
C ASP A 613 5.11 -6.26 14.96
N HIS A 614 4.53 -5.06 14.87
CA HIS A 614 3.20 -4.74 15.37
C HIS A 614 2.36 -4.01 14.32
N ILE A 615 1.06 -4.31 14.30
CA ILE A 615 0.08 -3.56 13.51
C ILE A 615 -0.94 -2.96 14.48
N ILE A 616 -1.09 -1.64 14.47
CA ILE A 616 -2.14 -0.90 15.19
C ILE A 616 -3.24 -0.54 14.19
N VAL A 617 -4.49 -0.81 14.55
CA VAL A 617 -5.67 -0.52 13.73
C VAL A 617 -6.46 0.61 14.38
N GLY A 618 -6.47 1.77 13.75
CA GLY A 618 -7.12 2.99 14.22
C GLY A 618 -6.14 3.93 14.93
N ALA A 619 -6.06 5.17 14.46
CA ALA A 619 -5.20 6.23 15.00
C ALA A 619 -5.96 7.18 15.94
N GLY A 620 -6.93 6.65 16.69
CA GLY A 620 -7.68 7.39 17.70
C GLY A 620 -6.90 7.66 18.98
N SER A 621 -7.62 8.06 20.04
CA SER A 621 -7.04 8.47 21.33
C SER A 621 -6.01 7.48 21.90
N ALA A 622 -6.27 6.18 21.80
CA ALA A 622 -5.37 5.14 22.29
C ALA A 622 -4.32 4.75 21.25
N GLY A 623 -4.75 4.44 20.01
CA GLY A 623 -3.87 3.92 18.95
C GLY A 623 -2.72 4.87 18.58
N ALA A 624 -2.93 6.19 18.65
CA ALA A 624 -1.86 7.17 18.48
C ALA A 624 -0.76 7.02 19.54
N VAL A 625 -1.14 6.79 20.80
CA VAL A 625 -0.22 6.56 21.92
C VAL A 625 0.52 5.24 21.74
N VAL A 626 -0.19 4.16 21.41
CA VAL A 626 0.41 2.84 21.18
C VAL A 626 1.47 2.89 20.08
N ALA A 627 1.14 3.51 18.94
CA ALA A 627 2.07 3.66 17.83
C ALA A 627 3.34 4.45 18.21
N ASN A 628 3.19 5.55 18.96
CA ASN A 628 4.33 6.29 19.48
C ASN A 628 5.17 5.42 20.42
N ARG A 629 4.57 4.84 21.46
CA ARG A 629 5.31 4.10 22.50
C ARG A 629 6.00 2.85 21.98
N LEU A 630 5.39 2.12 21.05
CA LEU A 630 6.01 0.92 20.48
C LEU A 630 7.13 1.26 19.48
N SER A 631 7.04 2.41 18.81
CA SER A 631 8.10 2.87 17.88
C SER A 631 9.28 3.54 18.58
N GLU A 632 9.23 3.80 19.89
CA GLU A 632 10.40 4.25 20.66
C GLU A 632 11.56 3.25 20.60
N ASP A 633 11.25 1.96 20.48
CA ASP A 633 12.24 0.91 20.23
C ASP A 633 12.53 0.81 18.72
N ALA A 634 13.72 1.28 18.32
CA ALA A 634 14.16 1.30 16.92
C ALA A 634 14.21 -0.09 16.26
N TYR A 635 14.16 -1.18 17.03
CA TYR A 635 14.12 -2.55 16.49
C TYR A 635 12.71 -3.05 16.21
N ARG A 636 11.66 -2.33 16.65
CA ARG A 636 10.26 -2.67 16.40
C ARG A 636 9.74 -1.87 15.21
N ASN A 637 9.42 -2.55 14.12
CA ASN A 637 8.72 -1.98 12.96
C ASN A 637 7.21 -1.99 13.22
N VAL A 638 6.62 -0.80 13.23
CA VAL A 638 5.24 -0.57 13.64
C VAL A 638 4.45 -0.01 12.46
N LEU A 639 3.34 -0.66 12.10
CA LEU A 639 2.38 -0.14 11.13
C LEU A 639 1.13 0.38 11.86
N LEU A 640 0.75 1.63 11.61
CA LEU A 640 -0.50 2.22 12.04
C LEU A 640 -1.43 2.40 10.84
N LEU A 641 -2.59 1.75 10.84
CA LEU A 641 -3.61 1.84 9.80
C LEU A 641 -4.78 2.72 10.27
N GLU A 642 -5.07 3.81 9.55
CA GLU A 642 -6.18 4.72 9.86
C GLU A 642 -7.11 4.85 8.66
N ALA A 643 -8.42 4.73 8.87
CA ALA A 643 -9.43 4.78 7.81
C ALA A 643 -9.66 6.18 7.24
N GLY A 644 -9.50 7.22 8.06
CA GLY A 644 -9.61 8.62 7.63
C GLY A 644 -8.28 9.25 7.20
N GLY A 645 -8.36 10.52 6.84
CA GLY A 645 -7.22 11.35 6.43
C GLY A 645 -6.53 12.07 7.59
N LYS A 646 -5.83 13.15 7.27
CA LYS A 646 -5.34 14.11 8.27
C LYS A 646 -6.49 14.92 8.85
N ALA A 647 -6.31 15.43 10.07
CA ALA A 647 -7.19 16.46 10.61
C ALA A 647 -7.17 17.70 9.69
N ILE A 648 -8.34 18.31 9.49
CA ILE A 648 -8.47 19.56 8.73
C ILE A 648 -8.16 20.75 9.63
N GLU A 649 -7.64 21.85 9.09
CA GLU A 649 -7.24 23.02 9.91
C GLU A 649 -8.36 23.57 10.80
N LEU A 650 -9.62 23.52 10.34
CA LEU A 650 -10.76 23.99 11.13
C LEU A 650 -10.94 23.22 12.45
N THR A 651 -10.55 21.94 12.49
CA THR A 651 -10.65 21.13 13.72
C THR A 651 -9.66 21.54 14.80
N ASN A 652 -8.61 22.28 14.43
CA ASN A 652 -7.64 22.84 15.38
C ASN A 652 -8.24 23.97 16.23
N ILE A 653 -9.39 24.55 15.83
CA ILE A 653 -10.06 25.63 16.55
C ILE A 653 -11.16 25.03 17.45
N PRO A 654 -11.00 24.96 18.79
CA PRO A 654 -11.95 24.26 19.66
C PRO A 654 -13.40 24.73 19.54
N GLY A 655 -13.63 26.04 19.46
CA GLY A 655 -14.96 26.65 19.34
C GLY A 655 -15.67 26.37 18.02
N MET A 656 -14.97 25.88 16.98
CA MET A 656 -15.55 25.50 15.69
C MET A 656 -16.10 24.07 15.68
N MET A 657 -15.96 23.33 16.78
CA MET A 657 -16.34 21.92 16.88
C MET A 657 -17.74 21.59 16.33
N PRO A 658 -18.81 22.35 16.64
CA PRO A 658 -20.15 22.03 16.13
C PRO A 658 -20.25 22.02 14.59
N LEU A 659 -19.49 22.89 13.92
CA LEU A 659 -19.43 22.94 12.46
C LEU A 659 -18.64 21.76 11.89
N THR A 660 -17.56 21.35 12.57
CA THR A 660 -16.67 20.29 12.08
C THR A 660 -17.29 18.90 12.12
N ILE A 661 -18.33 18.69 12.94
CA ILE A 661 -19.02 17.41 13.06
C ILE A 661 -19.80 17.06 11.78
N GLY A 662 -20.25 18.05 11.00
CA GLY A 662 -20.91 17.82 9.71
C GLY A 662 -19.97 17.47 8.55
N LEU A 663 -18.65 17.44 8.77
CA LEU A 663 -17.65 17.30 7.71
C LEU A 663 -17.17 15.84 7.54
N GLU A 664 -16.39 15.60 6.48
CA GLU A 664 -15.96 14.25 6.04
C GLU A 664 -15.06 13.50 7.04
N ASN A 665 -14.49 14.19 8.02
CA ASN A 665 -13.69 13.65 9.11
C ASN A 665 -14.54 13.14 10.30
N ASN A 666 -15.84 12.95 10.10
CA ASN A 666 -16.76 12.29 11.02
C ASN A 666 -17.31 11.00 10.38
N TRP A 667 -17.32 9.90 11.13
CA TRP A 667 -18.00 8.66 10.72
C TRP A 667 -19.51 8.85 10.58
N ASN A 668 -20.08 9.77 11.36
CA ASN A 668 -21.49 10.13 11.36
C ASN A 668 -22.40 8.91 11.58
N TYR A 669 -22.13 8.15 12.64
CA TYR A 669 -22.99 7.03 13.04
C TYR A 669 -24.33 7.54 13.58
N THR A 670 -25.32 6.67 13.53
CA THR A 670 -26.65 6.89 14.09
C THR A 670 -27.09 5.61 14.77
N THR A 671 -27.75 5.70 15.92
CA THR A 671 -28.26 4.52 16.61
C THR A 671 -29.42 3.87 15.85
N VAL A 672 -29.79 2.64 16.20
CA VAL A 672 -31.14 2.13 15.87
C VAL A 672 -32.20 2.98 16.58
N PRO A 673 -33.47 2.99 16.13
CA PRO A 673 -34.54 3.66 16.84
C PRO A 673 -34.61 3.20 18.31
N GLN A 674 -34.55 4.16 19.23
CA GLN A 674 -34.57 3.93 20.66
C GLN A 674 -36.01 3.93 21.19
N THR A 675 -36.25 3.22 22.30
CA THR A 675 -37.59 3.06 22.89
C THR A 675 -37.77 3.80 24.22
N THR A 676 -36.67 4.04 24.95
CA THR A 676 -36.68 4.60 26.32
C THR A 676 -35.93 5.92 26.45
N ALA A 677 -35.15 6.33 25.44
CA ALA A 677 -34.37 7.58 25.42
C ALA A 677 -34.36 8.16 23.99
N CYS A 678 -33.85 9.39 23.81
CA CYS A 678 -33.78 10.07 22.51
C CYS A 678 -35.13 10.18 21.77
N LEU A 679 -36.26 10.16 22.49
CA LEU A 679 -37.59 10.07 21.87
C LEU A 679 -37.99 11.35 21.11
N GLY A 680 -37.43 12.51 21.49
CA GLY A 680 -37.58 13.79 20.79
C GLY A 680 -36.64 13.97 19.60
N MET A 681 -35.78 13.00 19.30
CA MET A 681 -34.88 13.04 18.14
C MET A 681 -35.60 12.59 16.86
N LYS A 682 -35.09 12.98 15.69
CA LYS A 682 -35.53 12.55 14.36
C LYS A 682 -35.47 11.02 14.30
N ASN A 683 -36.57 10.39 13.88
CA ASN A 683 -36.74 8.93 13.83
C ASN A 683 -36.49 8.19 15.16
N LYS A 684 -36.48 8.90 16.31
CA LYS A 684 -36.10 8.34 17.63
C LYS A 684 -34.68 7.77 17.65
N GLN A 685 -33.77 8.31 16.84
CA GLN A 685 -32.38 7.86 16.77
C GLN A 685 -31.46 8.92 17.36
N CYS A 686 -30.51 8.51 18.20
CA CYS A 686 -29.49 9.44 18.69
C CYS A 686 -28.42 9.61 17.58
N PRO A 687 -28.06 10.85 17.21
CA PRO A 687 -26.87 11.07 16.39
C PRO A 687 -25.62 10.67 17.17
N TYR A 688 -24.61 10.15 16.48
CA TYR A 688 -23.41 9.64 17.15
C TYR A 688 -22.11 9.96 16.37
N PRO A 689 -21.62 11.21 16.44
CA PRO A 689 -20.42 11.63 15.75
C PRO A 689 -19.17 10.95 16.34
N ARG A 690 -18.29 10.46 15.46
CA ARG A 690 -17.00 9.86 15.82
C ARG A 690 -15.94 10.31 14.84
N GLY A 691 -14.77 10.71 15.34
CA GLY A 691 -13.71 11.21 14.47
C GLY A 691 -13.17 10.11 13.55
N LYS A 692 -13.02 10.46 12.28
CA LYS A 692 -12.51 9.61 11.19
C LYS A 692 -11.26 10.27 10.62
N GLY A 693 -10.09 9.84 11.08
CA GLY A 693 -8.80 10.41 10.72
C GLY A 693 -7.79 10.30 11.84
N LEU A 694 -6.58 10.81 11.60
CA LEU A 694 -5.54 10.89 12.63
C LEU A 694 -6.07 11.65 13.87
N GLY A 695 -5.86 11.07 15.05
CA GLY A 695 -6.39 11.56 16.32
C GLY A 695 -7.79 11.03 16.63
N GLY A 696 -8.50 10.44 15.66
CA GLY A 696 -9.86 9.94 15.81
C GLY A 696 -10.78 10.97 16.47
N SER A 697 -11.61 10.54 17.43
CA SER A 697 -12.51 11.48 18.13
C SER A 697 -11.79 12.58 18.91
N SER A 698 -10.50 12.46 19.23
CA SER A 698 -9.78 13.55 19.91
C SER A 698 -9.61 14.79 19.02
N SER A 699 -9.72 14.67 17.70
CA SER A 699 -9.66 15.81 16.77
C SER A 699 -10.99 16.57 16.66
N ILE A 700 -12.11 15.96 17.07
CA ILE A 700 -13.46 16.56 16.95
C ILE A 700 -14.22 16.69 18.28
N ASN A 701 -13.60 16.35 19.41
CA ASN A 701 -14.27 16.35 20.73
C ASN A 701 -14.44 17.76 21.33
N GLY A 702 -15.00 17.85 22.54
CA GLY A 702 -15.06 19.11 23.30
C GLY A 702 -13.73 19.54 23.95
N GLY A 703 -12.65 18.75 23.81
CA GLY A 703 -11.35 19.02 24.45
C GLY A 703 -11.32 18.79 25.98
N MET A 704 -12.43 18.43 26.61
CA MET A 704 -12.52 18.20 28.05
C MET A 704 -11.58 17.10 28.54
N HIS A 705 -10.84 17.38 29.61
CA HIS A 705 -9.89 16.48 30.23
C HIS A 705 -10.35 16.08 31.64
N THR A 706 -10.84 14.85 31.79
CA THR A 706 -11.21 14.22 33.07
C THR A 706 -10.63 12.81 33.12
N ARG A 707 -10.05 12.41 34.25
CA ARG A 707 -9.44 11.08 34.42
C ARG A 707 -10.43 9.98 34.82
N GLY A 708 -11.59 10.35 35.37
CA GLY A 708 -12.50 9.43 36.07
C GLY A 708 -12.21 9.34 37.57
N ASN A 709 -13.15 8.78 38.34
CA ASN A 709 -13.02 8.66 39.79
C ASN A 709 -12.13 7.46 40.16
N LYS A 710 -11.38 7.54 41.26
CA LYS A 710 -10.55 6.41 41.74
C LYS A 710 -11.35 5.11 41.88
N LYS A 711 -12.61 5.20 42.32
CA LYS A 711 -13.49 4.04 42.51
C LYS A 711 -13.82 3.35 41.19
N ASP A 712 -13.81 4.02 40.04
CA ASP A 712 -14.03 3.38 38.74
C ASP A 712 -13.00 2.26 38.51
N PHE A 713 -11.72 2.62 38.67
CA PHE A 713 -10.57 1.75 38.47
C PHE A 713 -10.44 0.70 39.58
N ASP A 714 -10.65 1.09 40.83
CA ASP A 714 -10.64 0.15 41.94
C ASP A 714 -11.76 -0.89 41.82
N ASN A 715 -12.91 -0.52 41.24
CA ASN A 715 -13.97 -1.46 40.94
C ASN A 715 -13.60 -2.39 39.78
N TRP A 716 -12.97 -1.89 38.71
CA TRP A 716 -12.42 -2.76 37.67
C TRP A 716 -11.48 -3.82 38.25
N HIS A 717 -10.60 -3.41 39.17
CA HIS A 717 -9.70 -4.33 39.88
C HIS A 717 -10.46 -5.37 40.71
N LYS A 718 -11.47 -4.94 41.50
CA LYS A 718 -12.31 -5.84 42.31
C LYS A 718 -13.10 -6.84 41.47
N GLU A 719 -13.46 -6.48 40.24
CA GLU A 719 -14.08 -7.37 39.26
C GLU A 719 -13.10 -8.39 38.64
N GLY A 720 -11.86 -8.47 39.16
CA GLY A 720 -10.84 -9.43 38.77
C GLY A 720 -9.87 -8.93 37.69
N ASN A 721 -9.92 -7.64 37.34
CA ASN A 721 -8.96 -7.01 36.42
C ASN A 721 -7.72 -6.53 37.16
N TRP A 722 -6.90 -7.49 37.59
CA TRP A 722 -5.67 -7.21 38.33
C TRP A 722 -4.77 -6.19 37.60
N GLY A 723 -4.06 -5.37 38.38
CA GLY A 723 -3.24 -4.29 37.86
C GLY A 723 -4.01 -3.10 37.29
N TRP A 724 -5.35 -3.03 37.40
CA TRP A 724 -6.18 -1.88 36.96
C TRP A 724 -6.76 -1.03 38.10
N SER A 725 -6.21 -1.09 39.32
CA SER A 725 -6.60 -0.18 40.39
C SER A 725 -6.20 1.26 40.07
N TYR A 726 -6.76 2.24 40.79
CA TYR A 726 -6.37 3.64 40.57
C TYR A 726 -4.87 3.87 40.77
N ASN A 727 -4.26 3.19 41.75
CA ASN A 727 -2.83 3.25 42.00
C ASN A 727 -1.99 2.74 40.83
N ASP A 728 -2.49 1.74 40.09
CA ASP A 728 -1.80 1.19 38.93
C ASP A 728 -1.88 2.13 37.71
N VAL A 729 -3.00 2.85 37.54
CA VAL A 729 -3.24 3.68 36.34
C VAL A 729 -2.87 5.15 36.51
N LEU A 730 -2.81 5.68 37.74
CA LEU A 730 -2.41 7.06 38.02
C LEU A 730 -1.03 7.42 37.43
N PRO A 731 0.02 6.58 37.53
CA PRO A 731 1.30 6.86 36.89
C PRO A 731 1.19 7.03 35.37
N LEU A 732 0.30 6.28 34.72
CA LEU A 732 0.09 6.33 33.27
C LEU A 732 -0.63 7.61 32.85
N PHE A 733 -1.64 8.05 33.61
CA PHE A 733 -2.25 9.37 33.42
C PHE A 733 -1.20 10.49 33.50
N LYS A 734 -0.39 10.49 34.57
CA LYS A 734 0.69 11.48 34.76
C LYS A 734 1.74 11.44 33.65
N LYS A 735 2.00 10.27 33.07
CA LYS A 735 2.98 10.07 32.00
C LYS A 735 2.52 10.68 30.68
N SER A 736 1.24 10.58 30.34
CA SER A 736 0.68 11.19 29.12
C SER A 736 0.42 12.67 29.26
N GLU A 737 0.06 13.13 30.45
CA GLU A 737 -0.40 14.49 30.73
C GLU A 737 0.74 15.50 30.92
N LYS A 738 0.52 16.71 30.39
CA LYS A 738 1.28 17.92 30.69
C LYS A 738 0.32 19.02 31.12
N PHE A 739 0.05 19.10 32.41
CA PHE A 739 -0.75 20.13 33.01
C PHE A 739 0.10 21.35 33.35
N LEU A 740 -0.20 22.48 32.72
CA LEU A 740 0.61 23.68 32.87
C LEU A 740 0.41 24.31 34.26
N TYR A 741 1.52 24.77 34.86
CA TYR A 741 1.55 25.56 36.09
C TYR A 741 1.01 24.90 37.38
N SER A 742 1.03 23.56 37.47
CA SER A 742 0.65 22.85 38.70
C SER A 742 1.83 22.44 39.56
N ASN A 743 1.65 22.59 40.87
CA ASN A 743 2.57 22.11 41.90
C ASN A 743 2.09 20.79 42.56
N SER A 744 0.99 20.21 42.09
CA SER A 744 0.44 18.98 42.68
C SER A 744 1.25 17.75 42.28
N LYS A 745 1.53 16.88 43.26
CA LYS A 745 2.22 15.60 43.05
C LYS A 745 1.38 14.59 42.25
N ASN A 746 0.07 14.81 42.12
CA ASN A 746 -0.84 13.91 41.38
C ASN A 746 -1.03 14.33 39.92
N ARG A 747 -0.46 15.46 39.49
CA ARG A 747 -0.52 15.96 38.11
C ARG A 747 0.74 15.58 37.33
N GLY A 748 0.58 15.36 36.02
CA GLY A 748 1.70 15.18 35.10
C GLY A 748 2.12 16.52 34.54
N THR A 749 3.43 16.80 34.47
CA THR A 749 3.95 18.09 33.97
C THR A 749 4.87 17.94 32.75
N ASN A 750 5.18 16.71 32.34
CA ASN A 750 6.17 16.39 31.32
C ASN A 750 5.64 15.49 30.19
N GLY A 751 4.35 15.14 30.20
CA GLY A 751 3.75 14.30 29.16
C GLY A 751 3.60 15.00 27.81
N TYR A 752 3.11 14.25 26.82
CA TYR A 752 2.89 14.74 25.46
C TYR A 752 1.62 15.59 25.35
N LEU A 753 0.58 15.28 26.13
CA LEU A 753 -0.74 15.87 25.98
C LEU A 753 -0.90 17.08 26.90
N ASN A 754 -0.87 18.29 26.33
CA ASN A 754 -1.15 19.52 27.08
C ASN A 754 -2.57 19.53 27.67
N VAL A 755 -2.65 19.99 28.91
CA VAL A 755 -3.88 20.24 29.65
C VAL A 755 -3.78 21.62 30.30
N VAL A 756 -4.82 22.43 30.14
CA VAL A 756 -4.89 23.78 30.72
C VAL A 756 -6.19 23.96 31.47
N SER A 757 -6.15 24.67 32.60
CA SER A 757 -7.38 25.14 33.26
C SER A 757 -7.87 26.41 32.57
N TYR A 758 -9.06 26.35 31.98
CA TYR A 758 -9.66 27.48 31.29
C TYR A 758 -10.30 28.43 32.31
N ASN A 759 -9.92 29.71 32.26
CA ASN A 759 -10.51 30.72 33.12
C ASN A 759 -11.74 31.31 32.44
N VAL A 760 -12.92 30.95 32.94
CA VAL A 760 -14.18 31.46 32.41
C VAL A 760 -14.46 32.81 33.07
N SER A 761 -14.58 33.86 32.27
CA SER A 761 -15.02 35.19 32.73
C SER A 761 -16.44 35.44 32.25
N ASN A 762 -17.43 34.97 33.02
CA ASN A 762 -18.85 35.24 32.78
C ASN A 762 -19.63 35.27 34.10
N PRO A 763 -20.47 36.29 34.38
CA PRO A 763 -21.19 36.41 35.65
C PRO A 763 -22.11 35.23 35.98
N ILE A 764 -22.72 34.59 34.99
CA ILE A 764 -23.56 33.40 35.18
C ILE A 764 -22.72 32.18 35.56
N SER A 765 -21.52 32.05 34.98
CA SER A 765 -20.58 31.01 35.38
C SER A 765 -20.08 31.24 36.81
N GLU A 766 -19.76 32.47 37.21
CA GLU A 766 -19.40 32.79 38.60
C GLU A 766 -20.55 32.47 39.57
N ALA A 767 -21.80 32.81 39.20
CA ALA A 767 -22.98 32.44 39.96
C ALA A 767 -23.13 30.92 40.13
N PHE A 768 -22.77 30.14 39.10
CA PHE A 768 -22.73 28.68 39.19
C PHE A 768 -21.72 28.18 40.23
N PHE A 769 -20.53 28.79 40.32
CA PHE A 769 -19.56 28.48 41.38
C PHE A 769 -20.07 28.86 42.77
N GLU A 770 -20.59 30.07 42.94
CA GLU A 770 -21.11 30.52 44.24
C GLU A 770 -22.34 29.71 44.70
N ALA A 771 -23.25 29.37 43.78
CA ALA A 771 -24.43 28.54 44.09
C ALA A 771 -24.04 27.15 44.63
N HIS A 772 -22.97 26.55 44.11
CA HIS A 772 -22.45 25.29 44.62
C HIS A 772 -21.79 25.45 45.99
N LYS A 773 -21.07 26.55 46.24
CA LYS A 773 -20.53 26.85 47.58
C LYS A 773 -21.63 27.07 48.61
N GLU A 774 -22.74 27.71 48.25
CA GLU A 774 -23.92 27.86 49.11
C GLU A 774 -24.53 26.50 49.50
N LEU A 775 -24.40 25.49 48.64
CA LEU A 775 -24.79 24.10 48.95
C LEU A 775 -23.68 23.28 49.64
N GLY A 776 -22.59 23.92 50.07
CA GLY A 776 -21.51 23.29 50.83
C GLY A 776 -20.46 22.56 49.99
N MET A 777 -20.41 22.79 48.66
CA MET A 777 -19.38 22.19 47.81
C MET A 777 -18.13 23.05 47.71
N ASN A 778 -16.97 22.39 47.69
CA ASN A 778 -15.68 23.02 47.50
C ASN A 778 -15.34 23.19 46.02
N VAL A 779 -14.54 24.23 45.73
CA VAL A 779 -13.87 24.34 44.44
C VAL A 779 -12.67 23.41 44.45
N VAL A 780 -12.63 22.46 43.51
CA VAL A 780 -11.61 21.39 43.48
C VAL A 780 -10.96 21.28 42.10
N ASP A 781 -9.77 20.69 42.10
CA ASP A 781 -9.19 20.08 40.90
C ASP A 781 -9.70 18.64 40.81
N TYR A 782 -10.75 18.42 40.01
CA TYR A 782 -11.41 17.11 39.90
C TYR A 782 -10.53 15.99 39.30
N ASN A 783 -9.31 16.32 38.84
CA ASN A 783 -8.30 15.35 38.39
C ASN A 783 -7.20 15.09 39.45
N ASP A 784 -7.26 15.77 40.60
CA ASP A 784 -6.38 15.58 41.76
C ASP A 784 -7.05 14.67 42.82
N VAL A 785 -6.70 14.81 44.10
CA VAL A 785 -7.22 13.98 45.21
C VAL A 785 -8.74 14.08 45.36
N ASP A 786 -9.29 15.30 45.28
CA ASP A 786 -10.71 15.58 45.53
C ASP A 786 -11.49 15.65 44.22
N GLN A 787 -12.28 14.61 43.96
CA GLN A 787 -13.01 14.43 42.70
C GLN A 787 -14.50 14.78 42.78
N ILE A 788 -15.00 15.08 43.99
CA ILE A 788 -16.33 15.63 44.25
C ILE A 788 -16.17 17.12 44.53
N GLY A 789 -16.89 17.95 43.80
CA GLY A 789 -16.76 19.40 43.91
C GLY A 789 -17.07 20.11 42.59
N ILE A 790 -16.90 21.42 42.60
CA ILE A 790 -17.03 22.27 41.41
C ILE A 790 -15.64 22.68 40.91
N GLY A 791 -15.42 22.64 39.60
CA GLY A 791 -14.10 22.89 39.01
C GLY A 791 -14.17 23.70 37.73
N LYS A 792 -13.05 24.38 37.43
CA LYS A 792 -12.86 25.06 36.14
C LYS A 792 -12.69 24.02 35.03
N PRO A 793 -13.18 24.27 33.82
CA PRO A 793 -12.98 23.36 32.69
C PRO A 793 -11.48 23.16 32.44
N GLN A 794 -11.04 21.91 32.42
CA GLN A 794 -9.69 21.53 32.00
C GLN A 794 -9.74 21.03 30.56
N LEU A 795 -8.95 21.64 29.67
CA LEU A 795 -9.02 21.44 28.23
C LEU A 795 -7.69 20.98 27.64
N ASN A 796 -7.75 20.11 26.63
CA ASN A 796 -6.61 19.68 25.83
C ASN A 796 -6.26 20.71 24.76
N ILE A 797 -5.50 21.73 25.15
CA ILE A 797 -5.14 22.90 24.33
C ILE A 797 -3.63 23.16 24.39
N LEU A 798 -3.07 23.57 23.24
CA LEU A 798 -1.71 24.11 23.11
C LEU A 798 -1.79 25.38 22.27
N ASP A 799 -1.35 26.51 22.82
CA ASP A 799 -1.35 27.83 22.15
C ASP A 799 -2.72 28.18 21.53
N GLY A 800 -3.78 28.05 22.33
CA GLY A 800 -5.17 28.31 21.91
C GLY A 800 -5.80 27.26 20.98
N LYS A 801 -4.99 26.36 20.41
CA LYS A 801 -5.43 25.31 19.48
C LYS A 801 -5.73 24.01 20.22
N ARG A 802 -6.67 23.24 19.68
CA ARG A 802 -6.91 21.85 20.11
C ARG A 802 -5.63 21.04 20.01
N HIS A 803 -5.29 20.33 21.09
CA HIS A 803 -4.15 19.44 21.13
C HIS A 803 -4.62 17.98 21.15
N SER A 804 -5.01 17.49 19.97
CA SER A 804 -5.46 16.11 19.77
C SER A 804 -4.30 15.11 19.83
N THR A 805 -4.62 13.82 19.89
CA THR A 805 -3.61 12.77 20.09
C THR A 805 -2.69 12.54 18.89
N ASP A 806 -3.11 12.89 17.66
CA ASP A 806 -2.20 12.93 16.52
C ASP A 806 -1.16 14.04 16.68
N LYS A 807 -1.57 15.23 17.14
CA LYS A 807 -0.67 16.35 17.42
C LYS A 807 0.29 16.06 18.58
N ALA A 808 -0.23 15.47 19.65
CA ALA A 808 0.56 15.18 20.84
C ALA A 808 1.49 13.98 20.65
N PHE A 809 1.02 12.87 20.05
CA PHE A 809 1.74 11.60 20.05
C PHE A 809 2.27 11.15 18.68
N LEU A 810 1.71 11.57 17.55
CA LEU A 810 2.15 11.10 16.23
C LEU A 810 3.06 12.11 15.54
N GLU A 811 2.60 13.35 15.37
CA GLU A 811 3.32 14.41 14.66
C GLU A 811 4.78 14.57 15.12
N PRO A 812 5.09 14.54 16.44
CA PRO A 812 6.47 14.67 16.90
C PRO A 812 7.37 13.47 16.60
N VAL A 813 6.83 12.35 16.10
CA VAL A 813 7.57 11.08 15.92
C VAL A 813 7.42 10.47 14.52
N LEU A 814 6.73 11.16 13.59
CA LEU A 814 6.59 10.70 12.20
C LEU A 814 7.92 10.57 11.45
N TYR A 815 8.99 11.21 11.95
CA TYR A 815 10.34 11.07 11.38
C TYR A 815 10.99 9.70 11.66
N ARG A 816 10.42 8.89 12.58
CA ARG A 816 11.01 7.61 12.98
C ARG A 816 10.95 6.60 11.84
N PRO A 817 12.08 6.01 11.42
CA PRO A 817 12.15 5.10 10.27
C PRO A 817 11.34 3.81 10.48
N ASN A 818 11.12 3.41 11.73
CA ASN A 818 10.43 2.20 12.13
C ASN A 818 8.92 2.41 12.41
N LEU A 819 8.39 3.63 12.22
CA LEU A 819 6.96 3.92 12.33
C LEU A 819 6.35 4.22 10.96
N HIS A 820 5.46 3.36 10.50
CA HIS A 820 4.77 3.49 9.23
C HIS A 820 3.31 3.86 9.48
N VAL A 821 2.89 5.06 9.09
CA VAL A 821 1.50 5.52 9.23
C VAL A 821 0.82 5.51 7.86
N SER A 822 -0.24 4.72 7.72
CA SER A 822 -1.03 4.63 6.49
C SER A 822 -2.47 5.11 6.74
N ILE A 823 -2.74 6.33 6.30
CA ILE A 823 -4.08 6.94 6.27
C ILE A 823 -4.93 6.41 5.12
N ASN A 824 -6.23 6.71 5.13
CA ASN A 824 -7.22 6.25 4.14
C ASN A 824 -7.21 4.72 3.94
N SER A 825 -6.94 3.99 5.02
CA SER A 825 -6.74 2.54 5.08
C SER A 825 -7.82 1.92 5.96
N PHE A 826 -8.95 1.56 5.33
CA PHE A 826 -10.10 0.97 6.01
C PHE A 826 -9.84 -0.51 6.29
N VAL A 827 -9.61 -0.87 7.55
CA VAL A 827 -9.41 -2.27 7.96
C VAL A 827 -10.73 -3.04 7.89
N ILE A 828 -10.69 -4.19 7.23
CA ILE A 828 -11.86 -5.07 7.03
C ILE A 828 -11.90 -6.17 8.08
N LYS A 829 -10.79 -6.90 8.26
CA LYS A 829 -10.70 -8.02 9.20
C LYS A 829 -9.26 -8.40 9.52
N VAL A 830 -9.10 -9.18 10.57
CA VAL A 830 -7.86 -9.85 10.99
C VAL A 830 -7.85 -11.27 10.44
N PHE A 831 -6.71 -11.71 9.90
CA PHE A 831 -6.48 -13.09 9.51
C PHE A 831 -5.91 -13.90 10.67
N ILE A 832 -6.53 -15.06 10.91
CA ILE A 832 -6.23 -15.97 12.01
C ILE A 832 -5.91 -17.34 11.41
N ASP A 833 -4.81 -17.94 11.83
CA ASP A 833 -4.40 -19.26 11.34
C ASP A 833 -5.11 -20.40 12.07
N LYS A 834 -4.85 -21.65 11.63
CA LYS A 834 -5.41 -22.85 12.24
C LYS A 834 -4.97 -23.09 13.70
N LYS A 835 -3.90 -22.44 14.15
CA LYS A 835 -3.37 -22.50 15.52
C LYS A 835 -3.90 -21.35 16.40
N ARG A 836 -4.93 -20.64 15.94
CA ARG A 836 -5.54 -19.49 16.62
C ARG A 836 -4.56 -18.32 16.80
N LYS A 837 -3.62 -18.13 15.86
CA LYS A 837 -2.70 -16.99 15.88
C LYS A 837 -3.14 -15.95 14.85
N ALA A 838 -3.36 -14.71 15.29
CA ALA A 838 -3.53 -13.58 14.40
C ALA A 838 -2.18 -13.25 13.72
N PHE A 839 -2.16 -13.13 12.39
CA PHE A 839 -0.92 -12.96 11.62
C PHE A 839 -0.96 -11.84 10.58
N GLY A 840 -2.13 -11.25 10.31
CA GLY A 840 -2.22 -10.12 9.39
C GLY A 840 -3.58 -9.45 9.40
N VAL A 841 -3.64 -8.29 8.75
CA VAL A 841 -4.83 -7.44 8.63
C VAL A 841 -5.12 -7.21 7.16
N LEU A 842 -6.35 -7.51 6.74
CA LEU A 842 -6.87 -7.15 5.43
C LEU A 842 -7.46 -5.74 5.50
N PHE A 843 -7.03 -4.85 4.61
CA PHE A 843 -7.56 -3.49 4.55
C PHE A 843 -7.78 -3.01 3.12
N SER A 844 -8.70 -2.07 2.95
CA SER A 844 -8.99 -1.39 1.70
C SER A 844 -8.35 0.00 1.72
N LYS A 845 -7.54 0.30 0.70
CA LYS A 845 -6.97 1.64 0.46
C LYS A 845 -7.15 1.98 -1.00
N ASN A 846 -7.72 3.15 -1.31
CA ASN A 846 -8.02 3.56 -2.69
C ASN A 846 -8.83 2.50 -3.47
N LYS A 847 -9.82 1.88 -2.81
CA LYS A 847 -10.67 0.79 -3.34
C LYS A 847 -9.90 -0.49 -3.74
N LYS A 848 -8.67 -0.67 -3.26
CA LYS A 848 -7.85 -1.87 -3.47
C LYS A 848 -7.60 -2.56 -2.13
N LEU A 849 -7.58 -3.89 -2.16
CA LEU A 849 -7.31 -4.71 -0.97
C LEU A 849 -5.82 -4.94 -0.81
N TYR A 850 -5.34 -4.82 0.42
CA TYR A 850 -3.96 -5.05 0.83
C TYR A 850 -3.93 -5.94 2.07
N LEU A 851 -2.86 -6.72 2.21
CA LEU A 851 -2.60 -7.55 3.38
C LEU A 851 -1.30 -7.10 4.05
N ALA A 852 -1.41 -6.53 5.24
CA ALA A 852 -0.26 -6.32 6.12
C ALA A 852 -0.11 -7.50 7.09
N ARG A 853 1.11 -7.99 7.28
CA ARG A 853 1.40 -9.12 8.19
C ARG A 853 2.09 -8.64 9.47
N SER A 854 1.82 -9.30 10.59
CA SER A 854 2.44 -9.01 11.89
C SER A 854 3.23 -10.22 12.40
N ARG A 855 4.44 -10.00 12.94
CA ARG A 855 5.24 -11.03 13.64
C ARG A 855 4.71 -11.26 15.05
N HIS A 856 4.28 -10.19 15.72
CA HIS A 856 3.81 -10.16 17.10
C HIS A 856 2.34 -9.72 17.17
N ASP A 857 1.98 -8.87 18.14
CA ASP A 857 0.61 -8.44 18.41
C ASP A 857 0.04 -7.53 17.30
N ILE A 858 -1.18 -7.83 16.89
CA ILE A 858 -2.10 -6.90 16.22
C ILE A 858 -2.97 -6.24 17.30
N ILE A 859 -3.01 -4.91 17.33
CA ILE A 859 -3.71 -4.12 18.34
C ILE A 859 -4.87 -3.37 17.69
N LEU A 860 -6.10 -3.72 18.05
CA LEU A 860 -7.30 -3.01 17.61
C LEU A 860 -7.54 -1.79 18.50
N SER A 861 -7.58 -0.61 17.89
CA SER A 861 -7.91 0.68 18.50
C SER A 861 -8.90 1.46 17.59
N GLY A 862 -9.84 0.74 16.96
CA GLY A 862 -10.88 1.30 16.09
C GLY A 862 -11.97 2.07 16.85
N GLY A 863 -11.83 2.21 18.17
CA GLY A 863 -12.86 2.71 19.05
C GLY A 863 -13.95 1.67 19.31
N THR A 864 -14.88 2.02 20.20
CA THR A 864 -15.93 1.11 20.69
C THR A 864 -16.75 0.46 19.57
N ILE A 865 -17.00 1.18 18.48
CA ILE A 865 -17.73 0.64 17.33
C ILE A 865 -16.81 -0.15 16.39
N GLY A 866 -15.71 0.47 15.95
CA GLY A 866 -14.82 -0.12 14.93
C GLY A 866 -14.13 -1.40 15.38
N SER A 867 -13.66 -1.47 16.63
CA SER A 867 -12.98 -2.67 17.16
C SER A 867 -13.94 -3.87 17.24
N ALA A 868 -15.17 -3.66 17.70
CA ALA A 868 -16.20 -4.71 17.74
C ALA A 868 -16.57 -5.20 16.31
N GLN A 869 -16.75 -4.26 15.37
CA GLN A 869 -17.04 -4.58 13.97
C GLN A 869 -15.93 -5.44 13.35
N ILE A 870 -14.66 -5.06 13.52
CA ILE A 870 -13.52 -5.78 12.96
C ILE A 870 -13.39 -7.19 13.56
N LEU A 871 -13.57 -7.35 14.87
CA LEU A 871 -13.57 -8.68 15.51
C LEU A 871 -14.66 -9.58 14.93
N MET A 872 -15.91 -9.08 14.83
CA MET A 872 -17.02 -9.87 14.29
C MET A 872 -16.78 -10.24 12.81
N LEU A 873 -16.28 -9.32 11.98
CA LEU A 873 -15.91 -9.60 10.59
C LEU A 873 -14.72 -10.59 10.46
N SER A 874 -13.93 -10.73 11.52
CA SER A 874 -12.84 -11.72 11.63
C SER A 874 -13.33 -13.08 12.14
N GLY A 875 -14.64 -13.24 12.37
CA GLY A 875 -15.24 -14.45 12.92
C GLY A 875 -15.12 -14.56 14.45
N ILE A 876 -14.79 -13.48 15.15
CA ILE A 876 -14.71 -13.43 16.61
C ILE A 876 -15.90 -12.62 17.15
N GLY A 877 -16.85 -13.29 17.80
CA GLY A 877 -18.08 -12.64 18.28
C GLY A 877 -19.19 -13.65 18.53
N PRO A 878 -20.43 -13.18 18.81
CA PRO A 878 -21.52 -14.06 19.21
C PRO A 878 -21.83 -15.08 18.11
N LYS A 879 -21.65 -16.37 18.40
CA LYS A 879 -21.77 -17.46 17.42
C LYS A 879 -23.10 -17.45 16.66
N GLN A 880 -24.20 -17.20 17.37
CA GLN A 880 -25.54 -17.16 16.77
C GLN A 880 -25.63 -16.05 15.72
N HIS A 881 -25.21 -14.84 16.06
CA HIS A 881 -25.23 -13.68 15.16
C HIS A 881 -24.36 -13.91 13.92
N LEU A 882 -23.11 -14.32 14.11
CA LEU A 882 -22.17 -14.56 13.01
C LEU A 882 -22.68 -15.64 12.03
N THR A 883 -23.26 -16.71 12.57
CA THR A 883 -23.84 -17.79 11.74
C THR A 883 -25.03 -17.29 10.93
N GLN A 884 -25.91 -16.47 11.52
CA GLN A 884 -27.10 -15.92 10.85
C GLN A 884 -26.75 -15.06 9.63
N ILE A 885 -25.63 -14.32 9.66
CA ILE A 885 -25.19 -13.45 8.56
C ILE A 885 -24.09 -14.07 7.67
N GLY A 886 -23.82 -15.37 7.84
CA GLY A 886 -22.92 -16.14 6.97
C GLY A 886 -21.42 -15.90 7.20
N ILE A 887 -21.00 -15.47 8.40
CA ILE A 887 -19.58 -15.33 8.76
C ILE A 887 -19.12 -16.60 9.49
N PRO A 888 -18.06 -17.27 9.02
CA PRO A 888 -17.50 -18.42 9.72
C PRO A 888 -17.03 -18.06 11.13
N VAL A 889 -17.51 -18.82 12.13
CA VAL A 889 -17.14 -18.60 13.52
C VAL A 889 -15.75 -19.13 13.78
N VAL A 890 -14.83 -18.21 14.08
CA VAL A 890 -13.50 -18.50 14.59
C VAL A 890 -13.61 -18.71 16.08
N GLN A 891 -14.09 -17.73 16.84
CA GLN A 891 -14.18 -17.80 18.29
C GLN A 891 -15.49 -17.17 18.77
N ASP A 892 -16.23 -17.91 19.59
CA ASP A 892 -17.45 -17.42 20.23
C ASP A 892 -17.08 -16.56 21.44
N LEU A 893 -17.42 -15.27 21.38
CA LEU A 893 -17.18 -14.28 22.44
C LEU A 893 -18.32 -13.25 22.46
N PRO A 894 -18.61 -12.61 23.60
CA PRO A 894 -19.67 -11.61 23.74
C PRO A 894 -19.29 -10.24 23.13
N VAL A 895 -18.62 -10.23 21.98
CA VAL A 895 -18.25 -9.00 21.26
C VAL A 895 -19.50 -8.21 20.89
N GLY A 896 -19.48 -6.92 21.17
CA GLY A 896 -20.60 -6.02 20.92
C GLY A 896 -21.60 -5.93 22.07
N ASN A 897 -21.50 -6.76 23.12
CA ASN A 897 -22.35 -6.63 24.31
C ASN A 897 -21.80 -5.56 25.28
N ASN A 898 -22.54 -5.24 26.35
CA ASN A 898 -22.10 -4.34 27.43
C ASN A 898 -21.80 -2.91 26.95
N VAL A 899 -22.47 -2.45 25.90
CA VAL A 899 -22.28 -1.08 25.40
C VAL A 899 -22.84 -0.10 26.42
N GLN A 900 -22.00 0.82 26.89
CA GLN A 900 -22.37 1.83 27.89
C GLN A 900 -22.19 3.22 27.32
N GLU A 901 -23.07 4.14 27.71
CA GLU A 901 -23.04 5.55 27.31
C GLU A 901 -23.58 6.41 28.45
N HIS A 902 -23.02 7.61 28.61
CA HIS A 902 -23.56 8.59 29.53
C HIS A 902 -24.81 9.23 28.91
N ALA A 903 -25.96 9.04 29.57
CA ALA A 903 -27.18 9.73 29.19
C ALA A 903 -27.10 11.20 29.64
N ILE A 904 -27.24 12.13 28.69
CA ILE A 904 -27.17 13.58 28.94
C ILE A 904 -28.52 14.23 28.70
N ILE A 905 -28.92 15.14 29.58
CA ILE A 905 -30.11 15.99 29.41
C ILE A 905 -29.67 17.40 29.06
N SER A 906 -29.89 17.81 27.81
CA SER A 906 -29.30 19.03 27.24
C SER A 906 -30.21 20.27 27.22
N TYR A 907 -31.47 20.17 27.67
CA TYR A 907 -32.48 21.23 27.49
C TYR A 907 -33.14 21.71 28.79
N ILE A 908 -32.37 21.77 29.88
CA ILE A 908 -32.79 22.43 31.11
C ILE A 908 -32.30 23.88 31.06
N ASN A 909 -33.13 24.72 30.46
CA ASN A 909 -32.84 26.12 30.17
C ASN A 909 -33.35 27.03 31.29
N PHE A 910 -32.57 28.04 31.65
CA PHE A 910 -32.93 29.07 32.62
C PHE A 910 -32.86 30.44 31.96
N VAL A 911 -33.90 31.23 32.15
CA VAL A 911 -33.97 32.62 31.70
C VAL A 911 -33.38 33.50 32.80
N THR A 912 -32.63 34.53 32.43
CA THR A 912 -32.01 35.49 33.35
C THR A 912 -32.21 36.94 32.89
N ASN A 913 -32.10 37.89 33.82
CA ASN A 913 -32.02 39.32 33.52
C ASN A 913 -30.62 39.79 33.04
N TYR A 914 -29.60 38.92 33.06
CA TYR A 914 -28.30 39.20 32.43
C TYR A 914 -28.39 39.01 30.91
N THR A 915 -27.85 39.97 30.16
CA THR A 915 -27.82 39.96 28.70
C THR A 915 -26.37 39.91 28.23
N GLN A 916 -25.99 38.83 27.54
CA GLN A 916 -24.67 38.71 26.92
C GLN A 916 -24.57 39.61 25.66
N PRO A 917 -23.56 40.48 25.55
CA PRO A 917 -23.37 41.31 24.37
C PRO A 917 -23.20 40.50 23.07
N ILE A 918 -23.90 40.91 22.01
CA ILE A 918 -23.82 40.28 20.68
C ILE A 918 -22.47 40.56 20.03
N THR A 919 -21.93 39.56 19.33
CA THR A 919 -20.75 39.69 18.46
C THR A 919 -20.98 38.96 17.13
N THR A 920 -20.00 39.00 16.22
CA THR A 920 -20.01 38.22 14.98
C THR A 920 -18.95 37.12 15.01
N VAL A 921 -19.18 36.05 14.23
CA VAL A 921 -18.19 34.96 14.05
C VAL A 921 -16.87 35.51 13.50
N GLU A 922 -16.93 36.49 12.59
CA GLU A 922 -15.74 37.14 12.03
C GLU A 922 -14.90 37.82 13.12
N LYS A 923 -15.51 38.57 14.03
CA LYS A 923 -14.80 39.25 15.12
C LYS A 923 -14.16 38.24 16.07
N LEU A 924 -14.87 37.16 16.42
CA LEU A 924 -14.33 36.07 17.23
C LEU A 924 -13.15 35.38 16.56
N LEU A 925 -13.22 35.20 15.23
CA LEU A 925 -12.15 34.61 14.45
C LEU A 925 -10.93 35.54 14.38
N GLN A 926 -11.13 36.84 14.16
CA GLN A 926 -10.04 37.83 14.18
C GLN A 926 -9.33 37.87 15.54
N GLU A 927 -10.08 37.87 16.65
CA GLU A 927 -9.52 37.81 18.01
C GLU A 927 -8.66 36.55 18.20
N TYR A 928 -9.19 35.39 17.80
CA TYR A 928 -8.49 34.11 17.88
C TYR A 928 -7.22 34.10 17.02
N LEU A 929 -7.29 34.57 15.78
CA LEU A 929 -6.14 34.59 14.87
C LEU A 929 -5.03 35.54 15.35
N ASN A 930 -5.40 36.66 15.98
CA ASN A 930 -4.45 37.66 16.45
C ASN A 930 -3.76 37.27 17.77
N SER A 931 -4.46 36.55 18.65
CA SER A 931 -4.02 36.35 20.05
C SER A 931 -3.99 34.90 20.52
N SER A 932 -4.53 33.95 19.73
CA SER A 932 -4.77 32.56 20.16
C SER A 932 -5.55 32.48 21.49
N SER A 933 -6.44 33.45 21.72
CA SER A 933 -7.25 33.59 22.93
C SER A 933 -8.73 33.88 22.56
N GLY A 934 -9.56 34.15 23.57
CA GLY A 934 -10.98 34.42 23.37
C GLY A 934 -11.85 33.17 23.25
N LEU A 935 -13.13 33.36 22.94
CA LEU A 935 -14.17 32.32 23.05
C LEU A 935 -13.95 31.11 22.14
N LEU A 936 -13.23 31.27 21.02
CA LEU A 936 -12.97 30.15 20.10
C LEU A 936 -11.94 29.14 20.61
N THR A 937 -11.26 29.44 21.72
CA THR A 937 -10.39 28.47 22.40
C THR A 937 -11.16 27.48 23.26
N ASN A 938 -12.45 27.71 23.52
CA ASN A 938 -13.28 26.85 24.37
C ASN A 938 -14.45 26.26 23.56
N ALA A 939 -14.52 24.93 23.46
CA ALA A 939 -15.64 24.26 22.81
C ALA A 939 -16.92 24.48 23.63
N PHE A 940 -18.04 24.79 22.97
CA PHE A 940 -19.35 25.06 23.61
C PHE A 940 -19.39 26.20 24.63
N ASN A 941 -18.35 27.04 24.72
CA ASN A 941 -18.29 28.11 25.73
C ASN A 941 -18.55 27.58 27.16
N VAL A 942 -18.03 26.39 27.51
CA VAL A 942 -18.30 25.76 28.81
C VAL A 942 -17.85 26.67 29.96
N GLY A 943 -18.75 26.92 30.89
CA GLY A 943 -18.58 27.87 31.98
C GLY A 943 -18.05 27.28 33.29
N GLY A 944 -18.22 25.97 33.50
CA GLY A 944 -17.84 25.27 34.73
C GLY A 944 -18.43 23.86 34.77
N LEU A 945 -17.85 23.00 35.62
CA LEU A 945 -18.30 21.63 35.82
C LEU A 945 -18.43 21.30 37.30
N ALA A 946 -19.41 20.48 37.67
CA ALA A 946 -19.54 19.99 39.04
C ALA A 946 -19.87 18.49 39.06
N PHE A 947 -19.21 17.75 39.94
CA PHE A 947 -19.45 16.33 40.17
C PHE A 947 -20.20 16.13 41.49
N HIS A 948 -21.39 15.53 41.41
CA HIS A 948 -22.30 15.32 42.53
C HIS A 948 -22.58 13.83 42.76
N SER A 949 -22.81 13.48 44.02
CA SER A 949 -23.42 12.20 44.40
C SER A 949 -24.86 12.45 44.86
N THR A 950 -25.82 11.79 44.24
CA THR A 950 -27.23 11.80 44.67
C THR A 950 -27.50 10.85 45.84
N LYS A 951 -26.47 10.08 46.27
CA LYS A 951 -26.57 9.03 47.28
C LYS A 951 -25.85 9.44 48.57
N PRO A 952 -26.59 9.70 49.67
CA PRO A 952 -25.98 10.13 50.94
C PRO A 952 -24.95 9.16 51.54
N TYR A 953 -25.09 7.86 51.28
CA TYR A 953 -24.21 6.80 51.81
C TYR A 953 -22.95 6.57 50.98
N ASP A 954 -22.83 7.15 49.78
CA ASP A 954 -21.61 7.12 48.97
C ASP A 954 -21.29 8.52 48.43
N ALA A 955 -21.03 9.43 49.38
CA ALA A 955 -20.76 10.84 49.07
C ALA A 955 -19.47 11.08 48.27
N SER A 956 -18.57 10.08 48.16
CA SER A 956 -17.28 10.22 47.47
C SER A 956 -17.28 9.74 46.00
N TYR A 957 -18.39 9.17 45.51
CA TYR A 957 -18.51 8.61 44.17
C TYR A 957 -19.60 9.33 43.37
N PRO A 958 -19.24 10.17 42.37
CA PRO A 958 -20.24 10.98 41.69
C PRO A 958 -21.07 10.15 40.71
N ASP A 959 -22.38 10.30 40.76
CA ASP A 959 -23.31 9.71 39.78
C ASP A 959 -23.91 10.75 38.82
N ILE A 960 -23.72 12.05 39.10
CA ILE A 960 -24.14 13.17 38.25
C ILE A 960 -22.97 14.12 37.96
N GLU A 961 -22.85 14.53 36.69
CA GLU A 961 -22.06 15.69 36.28
C GLU A 961 -22.98 16.82 35.80
N PHE A 962 -22.72 18.03 36.28
CA PHE A 962 -23.30 19.26 35.75
C PHE A 962 -22.29 19.99 34.89
N VAL A 963 -22.71 20.45 33.71
CA VAL A 963 -21.92 21.34 32.85
C VAL A 963 -22.75 22.56 32.51
N ILE A 964 -22.28 23.75 32.92
CA ILE A 964 -22.98 25.00 32.60
C ILE A 964 -22.50 25.58 31.27
N MET A 965 -23.46 25.94 30.42
CA MET A 965 -23.27 26.78 29.25
C MET A 965 -23.93 28.15 29.54
N PRO A 966 -23.14 29.21 29.77
CA PRO A 966 -23.66 30.55 29.99
C PRO A 966 -24.28 31.12 28.71
N PRO A 967 -24.99 32.27 28.77
CA PRO A 967 -25.60 32.86 27.60
C PRO A 967 -24.57 33.17 26.50
N SER A 968 -24.98 32.99 25.25
CA SER A 968 -24.09 33.03 24.09
C SER A 968 -24.07 34.43 23.45
N PRO A 969 -22.92 34.89 22.91
CA PRO A 969 -22.85 36.14 22.16
C PRO A 969 -23.25 35.98 20.67
N ILE A 970 -23.50 34.75 20.22
CA ILE A 970 -23.99 34.42 18.86
C ILE A 970 -25.18 33.45 18.94
N PRO A 971 -26.12 33.50 17.97
CA PRO A 971 -27.26 32.56 17.94
C PRO A 971 -26.81 31.10 17.86
N PRO A 972 -27.51 30.15 18.53
CA PRO A 972 -27.09 28.76 18.65
C PRO A 972 -27.36 27.90 17.41
N SER A 973 -27.80 28.46 16.29
CA SER A 973 -28.19 27.72 15.08
C SER A 973 -27.08 26.83 14.51
N TYR A 974 -25.81 27.16 14.79
CA TYR A 974 -24.66 26.31 14.46
C TYR A 974 -24.61 24.98 15.26
N LEU A 975 -25.38 24.85 16.35
CA LEU A 975 -25.54 23.63 17.14
C LEU A 975 -26.63 22.70 16.59
N GLU A 976 -27.47 23.16 15.66
CA GLU A 976 -28.56 22.34 15.08
C GLU A 976 -28.04 21.07 14.39
N GLY A 977 -26.85 21.14 13.79
CA GLY A 977 -26.20 19.98 13.16
C GLY A 977 -25.71 18.91 14.15
N LEU A 978 -25.55 19.27 15.43
CA LEU A 978 -25.05 18.36 16.47
C LEU A 978 -26.16 17.50 17.07
N ILE A 979 -27.38 18.03 17.15
CA ILE A 979 -28.50 17.40 17.85
C ILE A 979 -29.66 17.29 16.87
N ALA A 980 -29.97 16.07 16.45
CA ALA A 980 -30.98 15.78 15.45
C ALA A 980 -32.40 15.82 16.05
N LEU A 981 -32.80 16.90 16.73
CA LEU A 981 -34.17 17.06 17.25
C LEU A 981 -35.20 17.02 16.10
N ASN A 982 -36.36 16.41 16.35
CA ASN A 982 -37.49 16.56 15.43
C ASN A 982 -38.07 17.99 15.49
N ASP A 983 -38.77 18.41 14.44
CA ASP A 983 -39.21 19.81 14.28
C ASP A 983 -40.12 20.29 15.42
N GLU A 984 -40.97 19.41 15.96
CA GLU A 984 -41.85 19.72 17.10
C GLU A 984 -41.04 19.97 18.37
N THR A 985 -40.09 19.09 18.66
CA THR A 985 -39.22 19.18 19.83
C THR A 985 -38.31 20.41 19.73
N TYR A 986 -37.72 20.65 18.56
CA TYR A 986 -36.86 21.80 18.31
C TYR A 986 -37.57 23.14 18.57
N LYS A 987 -38.81 23.31 18.08
CA LYS A 987 -39.61 24.53 18.31
C LYS A 987 -39.87 24.82 19.78
N LEU A 988 -39.91 23.79 20.63
CA LEU A 988 -40.19 23.93 22.07
C LEU A 988 -38.97 24.38 22.88
N VAL A 989 -37.78 23.93 22.50
CA VAL A 989 -36.55 24.15 23.29
C VAL A 989 -35.60 25.18 22.68
N SER A 990 -35.80 25.55 21.41
CA SER A 990 -34.96 26.52 20.71
C SER A 990 -34.81 27.81 21.51
N THR A 991 -33.58 28.30 21.55
CA THR A 991 -33.19 29.55 22.20
C THR A 991 -32.75 30.62 21.18
N GLU A 992 -33.02 30.43 19.89
CA GLU A 992 -32.60 31.35 18.81
C GLU A 992 -33.00 32.81 19.05
N LYS A 993 -34.12 33.05 19.72
CA LYS A 993 -34.66 34.41 19.94
C LYS A 993 -34.20 35.03 21.26
N ASP A 994 -33.74 34.22 22.21
CA ASP A 994 -33.44 34.61 23.59
C ASP A 994 -32.03 34.15 24.07
N PHE A 995 -31.16 33.74 23.14
CA PHE A 995 -29.82 33.18 23.40
C PHE A 995 -28.88 34.05 24.24
N GLN A 996 -29.10 35.37 24.27
CA GLN A 996 -28.34 36.32 25.06
C GLN A 996 -28.69 36.28 26.56
N ASN A 997 -29.87 35.74 26.90
CA ASN A 997 -30.46 35.81 28.24
C ASN A 997 -30.87 34.42 28.76
N VAL A 998 -30.43 33.36 28.08
CA VAL A 998 -30.70 31.98 28.47
C VAL A 998 -29.39 31.25 28.68
N PHE A 999 -29.25 30.60 29.82
CA PHE A 999 -28.18 29.65 30.09
C PHE A 999 -28.74 28.24 30.24
N THR A 1000 -27.91 27.25 29.98
CA THR A 1000 -28.27 25.83 30.02
C THR A 1000 -27.35 25.10 30.97
N VAL A 1001 -27.89 24.18 31.75
CA VAL A 1001 -27.08 23.25 32.54
C VAL A 1001 -27.36 21.83 32.06
N PHE A 1002 -26.33 21.16 31.58
CA PHE A 1002 -26.41 19.76 31.23
C PHE A 1002 -26.36 18.92 32.49
N VAL A 1003 -27.22 17.89 32.54
CA VAL A 1003 -27.24 16.88 33.60
C VAL A 1003 -26.87 15.56 32.98
N THR A 1004 -25.73 15.01 33.38
CA THR A 1004 -25.17 13.78 32.81
C THR A 1004 -25.18 12.68 33.85
N LEU A 1005 -25.73 11.52 33.47
CA LEU A 1005 -25.61 10.28 34.25
C LEU A 1005 -24.23 9.65 34.03
N LEU A 1006 -23.46 9.45 35.10
CA LEU A 1006 -22.08 8.96 35.02
C LEU A 1006 -21.94 7.44 35.14
N HIS A 1007 -22.91 6.76 35.73
CA HIS A 1007 -22.82 5.31 36.01
C HIS A 1007 -24.10 4.60 35.58
N PRO A 1008 -24.36 4.49 34.27
CA PRO A 1008 -25.55 3.84 33.74
C PRO A 1008 -25.61 2.36 34.15
N LYS A 1009 -26.81 1.90 34.49
CA LYS A 1009 -27.16 0.49 34.70
C LYS A 1009 -27.67 -0.15 33.43
N SER A 1010 -28.28 0.65 32.55
CA SER A 1010 -28.63 0.22 31.21
C SER A 1010 -27.39 -0.07 30.37
N THR A 1011 -27.45 -1.15 29.59
CA THR A 1011 -26.43 -1.52 28.61
C THR A 1011 -27.07 -1.86 27.28
N GLY A 1012 -26.40 -1.48 26.21
CA GLY A 1012 -26.79 -1.72 24.83
C GLY A 1012 -25.93 -2.77 24.11
N THR A 1013 -26.05 -2.79 22.78
CA THR A 1013 -25.35 -3.73 21.90
C THR A 1013 -24.84 -3.08 20.60
N ILE A 1014 -23.78 -3.65 20.03
CA ILE A 1014 -23.30 -3.39 18.67
C ILE A 1014 -23.32 -4.71 17.89
N CYS A 1015 -24.06 -4.75 16.80
CA CYS A 1015 -24.17 -5.94 15.94
C CYS A 1015 -23.84 -5.59 14.49
N LEU A 1016 -23.21 -6.51 13.77
CA LEU A 1016 -23.08 -6.36 12.32
C LEU A 1016 -24.46 -6.35 11.65
N LYS A 1017 -24.71 -5.38 10.78
CA LYS A 1017 -25.93 -5.34 9.95
C LYS A 1017 -25.92 -6.44 8.88
N SER A 1018 -24.75 -6.69 8.30
CA SER A 1018 -24.51 -7.73 7.28
C SER A 1018 -23.04 -8.15 7.29
N SER A 1019 -22.67 -9.09 6.43
CA SER A 1019 -21.26 -9.48 6.19
C SER A 1019 -20.50 -8.49 5.29
N ASN A 1020 -21.15 -7.45 4.78
CA ASN A 1020 -20.49 -6.38 4.02
C ASN A 1020 -19.71 -5.45 4.98
N PRO A 1021 -18.38 -5.39 4.89
CA PRO A 1021 -17.58 -4.61 5.84
C PRO A 1021 -17.75 -3.09 5.69
N PHE A 1022 -18.34 -2.64 4.58
CA PHE A 1022 -18.56 -1.21 4.32
C PHE A 1022 -19.91 -0.70 4.82
N GLU A 1023 -20.77 -1.57 5.35
CA GLU A 1023 -21.99 -1.16 6.03
C GLU A 1023 -21.72 -0.86 7.50
N TYR A 1024 -22.32 0.22 7.99
CA TYR A 1024 -22.22 0.55 9.41
C TYR A 1024 -22.94 -0.50 10.26
N PRO A 1025 -22.34 -0.87 11.41
CA PRO A 1025 -22.99 -1.78 12.35
C PRO A 1025 -24.22 -1.11 12.96
N LEU A 1026 -25.14 -1.95 13.44
CA LEU A 1026 -26.27 -1.51 14.23
C LEU A 1026 -25.76 -1.17 15.64
N VAL A 1027 -26.01 0.07 16.07
CA VAL A 1027 -25.65 0.55 17.41
C VAL A 1027 -26.94 0.77 18.19
N ASP A 1028 -27.16 -0.03 19.21
CA ASP A 1028 -28.26 0.15 20.15
C ASP A 1028 -27.69 0.56 21.51
N LEU A 1029 -28.05 1.74 22.00
CA LEU A 1029 -27.58 2.22 23.30
C LEU A 1029 -28.43 1.66 24.43
N ASN A 1030 -29.72 1.43 24.16
CA ASN A 1030 -30.69 0.95 25.12
C ASN A 1030 -30.70 1.76 26.43
N MET A 1031 -30.45 3.08 26.37
CA MET A 1031 -30.33 3.95 27.55
C MET A 1031 -31.65 4.03 28.33
N LEU A 1032 -31.57 4.13 29.66
CA LEU A 1032 -32.74 4.30 30.54
C LEU A 1032 -33.74 3.13 30.48
N SER A 1033 -33.25 1.94 30.13
CA SER A 1033 -34.03 0.70 30.01
C SER A 1033 -33.85 -0.24 31.21
N ASP A 1034 -33.06 0.17 32.20
CA ASP A 1034 -32.76 -0.67 33.35
C ASP A 1034 -34.06 -1.00 34.13
N PRO A 1035 -34.24 -2.26 34.57
CA PRO A 1035 -35.54 -2.77 35.04
C PRO A 1035 -36.06 -2.03 36.27
N ASP A 1036 -35.16 -1.53 37.13
CA ASP A 1036 -35.51 -0.83 38.37
C ASP A 1036 -35.69 0.68 38.18
N ASN A 1037 -35.50 1.21 36.96
CA ASN A 1037 -35.52 2.64 36.64
C ASN A 1037 -34.54 3.47 37.49
N ALA A 1038 -33.43 2.88 37.90
CA ALA A 1038 -32.39 3.54 38.68
C ALA A 1038 -31.68 4.64 37.88
N ASP A 1039 -31.49 4.48 36.57
CA ASP A 1039 -30.82 5.48 35.74
C ASP A 1039 -31.66 6.77 35.66
N ILE A 1040 -32.95 6.63 35.36
CA ILE A 1040 -33.87 7.76 35.25
C ILE A 1040 -34.16 8.41 36.61
N GLU A 1041 -34.20 7.63 37.69
CA GLU A 1041 -34.33 8.16 39.05
C GLU A 1041 -33.09 8.99 39.43
N THR A 1042 -31.89 8.51 39.12
CA THR A 1042 -30.63 9.24 39.40
C THR A 1042 -30.61 10.59 38.67
N LEU A 1043 -30.99 10.60 37.38
CA LEU A 1043 -31.15 11.84 36.62
C LEU A 1043 -32.20 12.77 37.21
N TYR A 1044 -33.35 12.25 37.65
CA TYR A 1044 -34.37 13.04 38.32
C TYR A 1044 -33.84 13.69 39.61
N GLN A 1045 -33.09 12.95 40.44
CA GLN A 1045 -32.44 13.49 41.63
C GLN A 1045 -31.41 14.57 41.28
N GLY A 1046 -30.62 14.37 40.23
CA GLY A 1046 -29.75 15.42 39.67
C GLY A 1046 -30.52 16.69 39.29
N ILE A 1047 -31.68 16.55 38.63
CA ILE A 1047 -32.55 17.69 38.33
C ILE A 1047 -33.04 18.38 39.61
N GLN A 1048 -33.37 17.63 40.67
CA GLN A 1048 -33.76 18.24 41.95
C GLN A 1048 -32.62 19.07 42.57
N VAL A 1049 -31.38 18.59 42.47
CA VAL A 1049 -30.20 19.35 42.91
C VAL A 1049 -30.03 20.62 42.06
N LEU A 1050 -30.19 20.52 40.74
CA LEU A 1050 -30.12 21.67 39.83
C LEU A 1050 -31.19 22.72 40.13
N LEU A 1051 -32.42 22.31 40.44
CA LEU A 1051 -33.49 23.25 40.82
C LEU A 1051 -33.20 23.93 42.17
N LYS A 1052 -32.56 23.24 43.11
CA LYS A 1052 -32.06 23.86 44.36
C LYS A 1052 -30.96 24.87 44.08
N LEU A 1053 -30.00 24.55 43.21
CA LEU A 1053 -28.94 25.46 42.78
C LEU A 1053 -29.53 26.73 42.16
N ALA A 1054 -30.49 26.61 41.24
CA ALA A 1054 -31.13 27.75 40.60
C ALA A 1054 -31.87 28.68 41.61
N ASN A 1055 -32.25 28.17 42.79
CA ASN A 1055 -32.90 28.94 43.85
C ASN A 1055 -31.92 29.52 44.90
N SER A 1056 -30.61 29.35 44.71
CA SER A 1056 -29.55 29.95 45.53
C SER A 1056 -29.56 31.48 45.47
N ASN A 1057 -28.92 32.14 46.45
CA ASN A 1057 -28.79 33.59 46.44
C ASN A 1057 -27.95 34.06 45.24
N ALA A 1058 -26.91 33.30 44.87
CA ALA A 1058 -26.08 33.56 43.70
C ALA A 1058 -26.91 33.67 42.40
N PHE A 1059 -27.81 32.74 42.12
CA PHE A 1059 -28.64 32.76 40.91
C PHE A 1059 -29.84 33.71 41.02
N LYS A 1060 -30.39 33.94 42.22
CA LYS A 1060 -31.45 34.94 42.46
C LYS A 1060 -31.04 36.37 42.10
N LYS A 1061 -29.75 36.71 42.27
CA LYS A 1061 -29.19 38.02 41.83
C LYS A 1061 -29.44 38.29 40.35
N PHE A 1062 -29.53 37.24 39.54
CA PHE A 1062 -29.70 37.30 38.10
C PHE A 1062 -31.13 36.97 37.64
N ASP A 1063 -32.10 36.94 38.56
CA ASP A 1063 -33.50 36.53 38.31
C ASP A 1063 -33.58 35.21 37.50
N ALA A 1064 -32.71 34.25 37.84
CA ALA A 1064 -32.63 32.97 37.13
C ALA A 1064 -33.91 32.15 37.36
N ARG A 1065 -34.65 31.87 36.29
CA ARG A 1065 -35.93 31.14 36.34
C ARG A 1065 -35.95 30.02 35.32
N LEU A 1066 -36.40 28.84 35.71
CA LEU A 1066 -36.54 27.70 34.79
C LEU A 1066 -37.47 28.10 33.63
N LYS A 1067 -36.98 27.98 32.39
CA LYS A 1067 -37.78 28.20 31.18
C LYS A 1067 -38.84 27.10 31.09
N ARG A 1068 -40.11 27.49 31.09
CA ARG A 1068 -41.23 26.54 31.06
C ARG A 1068 -41.32 25.86 29.69
N VAL A 1069 -40.85 24.62 29.62
CA VAL A 1069 -40.97 23.74 28.44
C VAL A 1069 -41.82 22.52 28.80
N VAL A 1070 -42.89 22.28 28.05
CA VAL A 1070 -43.77 21.11 28.22
C VAL A 1070 -43.92 20.39 26.88
N HIS A 1071 -43.27 19.24 26.75
CA HIS A 1071 -43.43 18.39 25.57
C HIS A 1071 -44.87 17.86 25.48
N PRO A 1072 -45.49 17.77 24.29
CA PRO A 1072 -46.83 17.23 24.08
C PRO A 1072 -47.08 15.89 24.76
N ASN A 1073 -46.16 14.93 24.61
CA ASN A 1073 -46.19 13.62 25.28
C ASN A 1073 -46.14 13.66 26.82
N CYS A 1074 -45.80 14.81 27.42
CA CYS A 1074 -45.69 14.97 28.86
C CYS A 1074 -46.80 15.85 29.47
N LYS A 1075 -47.73 16.37 28.66
CA LYS A 1075 -48.82 17.26 29.10
C LYS A 1075 -49.78 16.63 30.12
N GLN A 1076 -49.89 15.31 30.10
CA GLN A 1076 -50.76 14.56 31.00
C GLN A 1076 -50.26 14.53 32.46
N TYR A 1077 -48.99 14.84 32.70
CA TYR A 1077 -48.41 14.85 34.04
C TYR A 1077 -48.43 16.26 34.63
N LYS A 1078 -48.60 16.36 35.95
CA LYS A 1078 -48.52 17.64 36.66
C LYS A 1078 -47.13 18.24 36.47
N TYR A 1079 -47.07 19.49 36.01
CA TYR A 1079 -45.79 20.19 35.78
C TYR A 1079 -44.89 20.14 37.02
N LEU A 1080 -43.61 19.81 36.82
CA LEU A 1080 -42.58 19.57 37.86
C LEU A 1080 -42.81 18.34 38.78
N SER A 1081 -43.82 17.50 38.54
CA SER A 1081 -43.92 16.21 39.23
C SER A 1081 -42.81 15.25 38.79
N ARG A 1082 -42.62 14.17 39.56
CA ARG A 1082 -41.65 13.11 39.21
C ARG A 1082 -41.97 12.49 37.85
N GLU A 1083 -43.24 12.20 37.59
CA GLU A 1083 -43.72 11.61 36.34
C GLU A 1083 -43.52 12.56 35.15
N PHE A 1084 -43.70 13.87 35.36
CA PHE A 1084 -43.38 14.88 34.36
C PHE A 1084 -41.89 14.85 33.99
N TRP A 1085 -41.00 14.84 34.99
CA TRP A 1085 -39.56 14.80 34.76
C TRP A 1085 -39.10 13.49 34.13
N TYR A 1086 -39.70 12.36 34.51
CA TYR A 1086 -39.45 11.08 33.86
C TYR A 1086 -39.79 11.15 32.37
N CYS A 1087 -40.97 11.67 32.02
CA CYS A 1087 -41.33 11.87 30.62
C CYS A 1087 -40.36 12.83 29.92
N HIS A 1088 -40.02 13.95 30.55
CA HIS A 1088 -39.09 14.93 30.01
C HIS A 1088 -37.70 14.32 29.72
N ILE A 1089 -37.14 13.56 30.66
CA ILE A 1089 -35.87 12.86 30.52
C ILE A 1089 -35.90 11.92 29.29
N LYS A 1090 -36.97 11.16 29.09
CA LYS A 1090 -37.08 10.25 27.93
C LYS A 1090 -37.16 10.99 26.58
N GLN A 1091 -37.81 12.17 26.55
CA GLN A 1091 -37.91 12.98 25.33
C GLN A 1091 -36.60 13.70 24.99
N TYR A 1092 -35.95 14.30 26.01
CA TYR A 1092 -34.83 15.22 25.83
C TYR A 1092 -33.45 14.65 26.19
N SER A 1093 -33.38 13.34 26.51
CA SER A 1093 -32.10 12.65 26.64
C SER A 1093 -31.40 12.51 25.30
N GLY A 1094 -30.08 12.65 25.33
CA GLY A 1094 -29.16 12.36 24.24
C GLY A 1094 -28.01 11.49 24.71
N ALA A 1095 -27.17 11.09 23.77
CA ALA A 1095 -25.91 10.42 24.06
C ALA A 1095 -24.80 11.46 24.24
N MET A 1096 -23.92 11.30 25.23
CA MET A 1096 -22.80 12.23 25.47
C MET A 1096 -21.60 12.00 24.55
N PHE A 1097 -21.64 10.96 23.72
CA PHE A 1097 -20.58 10.54 22.79
C PHE A 1097 -19.39 9.82 23.46
N HIS A 1098 -19.65 9.14 24.58
CA HIS A 1098 -18.67 8.45 25.43
C HIS A 1098 -18.75 6.91 25.40
N LEU A 1099 -19.20 6.31 24.30
CA LEU A 1099 -19.41 4.86 24.17
C LEU A 1099 -18.23 4.04 24.70
N ALA A 1100 -18.53 3.03 25.50
CA ALA A 1100 -17.55 2.11 26.07
C ALA A 1100 -18.07 0.66 26.12
N GLY A 1101 -17.20 -0.30 26.42
CA GLY A 1101 -17.58 -1.63 26.90
C GLY A 1101 -17.89 -2.72 25.86
N SER A 1102 -17.91 -2.40 24.56
CA SER A 1102 -18.23 -3.38 23.49
C SER A 1102 -17.26 -4.55 23.34
N CYS A 1103 -16.06 -4.45 23.91
CA CYS A 1103 -15.04 -5.50 23.97
C CYS A 1103 -14.55 -5.66 25.41
N LYS A 1104 -15.51 -5.72 26.37
CA LYS A 1104 -15.30 -5.74 27.82
C LYS A 1104 -14.07 -6.55 28.26
N MET A 1105 -13.22 -5.92 29.07
CA MET A 1105 -12.15 -6.58 29.79
C MET A 1105 -12.73 -7.34 31.00
N GLY A 1106 -12.19 -8.52 31.29
CA GLY A 1106 -12.62 -9.31 32.43
C GLY A 1106 -11.79 -10.58 32.63
N PRO A 1107 -12.08 -11.37 33.69
CA PRO A 1107 -11.26 -12.53 34.02
C PRO A 1107 -11.51 -13.72 33.08
N SER A 1108 -12.72 -13.84 32.52
CA SER A 1108 -13.07 -14.92 31.60
C SER A 1108 -14.27 -14.59 30.69
N PRO A 1109 -14.41 -15.24 29.52
CA PRO A 1109 -15.55 -15.06 28.63
C PRO A 1109 -16.92 -15.37 29.25
N GLU A 1110 -16.98 -16.32 30.19
CA GLU A 1110 -18.21 -16.70 30.90
C GLU A 1110 -18.78 -15.55 31.74
N MET A 1111 -17.92 -14.60 32.14
CA MET A 1111 -18.31 -13.36 32.84
C MET A 1111 -18.55 -12.18 31.88
N GLY A 1112 -18.72 -12.46 30.59
CA GLY A 1112 -18.99 -11.45 29.57
C GLY A 1112 -17.73 -10.77 29.01
N ALA A 1113 -16.53 -11.29 29.28
CA ALA A 1113 -15.28 -10.69 28.82
C ALA A 1113 -14.93 -11.08 27.38
N VAL A 1114 -14.39 -10.12 26.63
CA VAL A 1114 -13.80 -10.33 25.29
C VAL A 1114 -12.27 -10.35 25.38
N VAL A 1115 -11.70 -9.53 26.26
CA VAL A 1115 -10.25 -9.48 26.50
C VAL A 1115 -9.91 -9.75 27.96
N SER A 1116 -8.72 -10.34 28.18
CA SER A 1116 -8.18 -10.55 29.52
C SER A 1116 -7.69 -9.25 30.16
N PRO A 1117 -7.28 -9.23 31.45
CA PRO A 1117 -6.68 -8.05 32.09
C PRO A 1117 -5.40 -7.53 31.42
N GLU A 1118 -4.76 -8.38 30.58
CA GLU A 1118 -3.62 -8.00 29.73
C GLU A 1118 -4.07 -7.49 28.34
N LEU A 1119 -5.37 -7.30 28.14
CA LEU A 1119 -5.98 -6.86 26.88
C LEU A 1119 -5.84 -7.83 25.71
N LYS A 1120 -5.51 -9.11 25.99
CA LYS A 1120 -5.44 -10.17 24.97
C LYS A 1120 -6.85 -10.70 24.69
N VAL A 1121 -7.20 -10.83 23.41
CA VAL A 1121 -8.48 -11.43 23.01
C VAL A 1121 -8.50 -12.91 23.41
N PHE A 1122 -9.53 -13.33 24.14
CA PHE A 1122 -9.62 -14.72 24.61
C PHE A 1122 -9.62 -15.71 23.43
N GLY A 1123 -8.82 -16.76 23.55
CA GLY A 1123 -8.72 -17.82 22.53
C GLY A 1123 -7.91 -17.47 21.29
N ILE A 1124 -7.42 -16.23 21.13
CA ILE A 1124 -6.65 -15.79 19.95
C ILE A 1124 -5.29 -15.23 20.37
N LYS A 1125 -4.21 -15.90 19.93
CA LYS A 1125 -2.84 -15.44 20.14
C LYS A 1125 -2.54 -14.24 19.25
N ASN A 1126 -1.71 -13.33 19.73
CA ASN A 1126 -1.23 -12.16 19.00
C ASN A 1126 -2.32 -11.14 18.61
N LEU A 1127 -3.43 -11.09 19.34
CA LEU A 1127 -4.50 -10.13 19.09
C LEU A 1127 -4.90 -9.45 20.40
N ARG A 1128 -4.93 -8.12 20.38
CA ARG A 1128 -5.35 -7.28 21.50
C ARG A 1128 -6.37 -6.24 21.07
N VAL A 1129 -7.15 -5.75 22.03
CA VAL A 1129 -7.99 -4.56 21.87
C VAL A 1129 -7.55 -3.53 22.89
N ALA A 1130 -7.31 -2.29 22.48
CA ALA A 1130 -6.81 -1.22 23.34
C ALA A 1130 -7.46 0.11 22.95
N ASP A 1131 -8.73 0.26 23.30
CA ASP A 1131 -9.48 1.51 23.23
C ASP A 1131 -10.64 1.47 24.26
N ALA A 1132 -11.55 2.44 24.25
CA ALA A 1132 -12.65 2.52 25.22
C ALA A 1132 -13.61 1.31 25.20
N SER A 1133 -13.58 0.46 24.16
CA SER A 1133 -14.34 -0.80 24.13
C SER A 1133 -14.01 -1.74 25.28
N ILE A 1134 -12.80 -1.66 25.86
CA ILE A 1134 -12.37 -2.62 26.88
C ILE A 1134 -12.84 -2.27 28.28
N MET A 1135 -13.35 -1.06 28.51
CA MET A 1135 -13.77 -0.61 29.84
C MET A 1135 -14.90 -1.51 30.38
N PRO A 1136 -14.71 -2.22 31.51
CA PRO A 1136 -15.76 -3.06 32.08
C PRO A 1136 -17.01 -2.28 32.45
N SER A 1137 -16.80 -1.15 33.14
CA SER A 1137 -17.77 -0.09 33.38
C SER A 1137 -17.22 1.23 32.84
N ILE A 1138 -18.08 2.09 32.31
CA ILE A 1138 -17.67 3.43 31.86
C ILE A 1138 -17.20 4.27 33.06
N THR A 1139 -16.12 5.04 32.88
CA THR A 1139 -15.55 5.90 33.93
C THR A 1139 -16.40 7.15 34.17
N SER A 1140 -16.36 7.73 35.37
CA SER A 1140 -16.94 9.05 35.64
C SER A 1140 -16.35 10.11 34.70
N GLY A 1141 -17.19 11.01 34.20
CA GLY A 1141 -16.78 12.07 33.26
C GLY A 1141 -16.44 11.57 31.85
N HIS A 1142 -15.55 12.29 31.17
CA HIS A 1142 -15.21 12.13 29.77
C HIS A 1142 -14.19 11.01 29.54
N THR A 1143 -14.40 10.20 28.49
CA THR A 1143 -13.63 8.97 28.23
C THR A 1143 -12.32 9.18 27.45
N HIS A 1144 -11.98 10.41 27.07
CA HIS A 1144 -10.77 10.68 26.29
C HIS A 1144 -9.48 10.35 27.03
N ALA A 1145 -9.29 10.88 28.24
CA ALA A 1145 -8.07 10.61 29.02
C ALA A 1145 -7.97 9.13 29.45
N PRO A 1146 -9.05 8.46 29.90
CA PRO A 1146 -9.04 7.01 30.11
C PRO A 1146 -8.61 6.20 28.88
N ALA A 1147 -9.04 6.58 27.68
CA ALA A 1147 -8.60 5.91 26.45
C ALA A 1147 -7.10 6.12 26.17
N VAL A 1148 -6.57 7.32 26.42
CA VAL A 1148 -5.12 7.62 26.32
C VAL A 1148 -4.34 6.75 27.32
N MET A 1149 -4.82 6.63 28.56
CA MET A 1149 -4.23 5.78 29.60
C MET A 1149 -4.21 4.30 29.20
N ILE A 1150 -5.30 3.78 28.61
CA ILE A 1150 -5.34 2.41 28.07
C ILE A 1150 -4.26 2.20 27.01
N GLY A 1151 -4.02 3.21 26.16
CA GLY A 1151 -2.94 3.22 25.17
C GLY A 1151 -1.54 3.15 25.79
N GLU A 1152 -1.27 3.92 26.85
CA GLU A 1152 -0.01 3.81 27.61
C GLU A 1152 0.15 2.41 28.21
N LYS A 1153 -0.91 1.88 28.81
CA LYS A 1153 -0.90 0.61 29.52
C LYS A 1153 -0.59 -0.57 28.61
N VAL A 1154 -1.28 -0.67 27.47
CA VAL A 1154 -1.02 -1.76 26.53
C VAL A 1154 0.41 -1.68 25.97
N ALA A 1155 0.91 -0.46 25.74
CA ALA A 1155 2.27 -0.29 25.24
C ALA A 1155 3.31 -0.71 26.28
N GLU A 1156 3.09 -0.43 27.56
CA GLU A 1156 3.93 -0.92 28.67
C GLU A 1156 3.90 -2.45 28.77
N MET A 1157 2.71 -3.06 28.71
CA MET A 1157 2.56 -4.52 28.70
C MET A 1157 3.30 -5.19 27.54
N ILE A 1158 3.30 -4.60 26.35
CA ILE A 1158 3.99 -5.13 25.16
C ILE A 1158 5.50 -4.88 25.20
N ARG A 1159 5.98 -3.90 25.98
CA ARG A 1159 7.41 -3.59 26.11
C ARG A 1159 8.11 -4.43 27.16
N ASN A 1160 7.38 -4.80 28.22
CA ASN A 1160 7.91 -5.62 29.32
C ASN A 1160 7.88 -7.14 29.01
N ASN A 1161 7.18 -7.54 27.95
CA ASN A 1161 7.22 -8.88 27.36
C ASN A 1161 8.16 -8.90 26.16
#